data_AF-A0A1Q8A009-F1
#
_entry.id   AF-A0A1Q8A009-F1
#
_cell.length_a   1.000
_cell.length_b   1.000
_cell.length_c   1.000
_cell.angle_alpha   90.00
_cell.angle_beta   90.00
_cell.angle_gamma   90.00
#
_symmetry.space_group_name_H-M   'P 1'
#
loop_
_entity.id
_entity.type
_entity.pdbx_description
1 polymer ?
#
loop_
_entity_poly.entity_id
_entity_poly.type
_entity_poly.pdbx_seq_one_letter_code
_entity_poly.pdbx_strand_id
1 'polypeptide(L)'
;MRRLIRLAAAMAIVIAQAVIPGTASAQAPSVAAAPQNCVLNNGIKHVISIQFDNTHLFRDRANVASDLEQMPNLLNFMTDNGTLSDNEHTILISHTAGGILTSLTGLYPDRQGLTVSNSYGYFKPDGTTAFSSAFKYWTDRVDDVTAAGVNDPLPNMVTTGGLNTPAPWVPYTRAGCDYGAVSTANVVLENTKTTPAGDMTKVFGTGSPEWNEASATPALAQTDFVGIAIHCAAGGGICNSSTHARPDTLPDEPGGYSNFQGLFGAKYVNPAISHDTLPAPDGRPVVKDTAGAPITDPAGNPGFPGFDAMFAKVSLGYVAQMQEAGVPITFAYISDAHDNHTLFRASGPGESDYVAQLQVYDQAFGTFFARLAADGIDKSNTLFVFTADEGDHFAGGNSTDGTWSHTYCNISGGATCPANQLGEVTQNIKALVPLAHLPAAFDIHFDSAPTVYVAGNPSRTNADLRQFERDLASATSTDPYVNTSPTSVMLRMADPVGQQALHMTNADPQRTPSFTYFAKPDYFLTTGPNRCIERPATLNVDTCIDYHFAYSHGDVTEDIGRTWLGFVGPGVKNLGRTSETWSDHADIRPTMLALLGLKDSYEPDGAVLADFLQTSAISRDMRAHHESLVRLHNVYKEIAAPFGPFAADTLVASTHAISSGSSTDDSHYITFENSLASLTSQRDSLEAQMRTALTNAAFGGLTASEQDLKSMIAQGQQLLGQASALAATS
;
A
#
# COMPACT_ATOMS: atom_id res chain seq x y z
N MET A 1 -25.66 -3.58 42.88
CA MET A 1 -26.85 -3.86 43.70
C MET A 1 -28.01 -4.25 42.80
N ARG A 2 -28.81 -5.21 43.25
CA ARG A 2 -29.91 -5.89 42.55
C ARG A 2 -31.10 -4.96 42.22
N ARG A 3 -31.80 -5.28 41.09
CA ARG A 3 -33.29 -5.39 40.94
C ARG A 3 -34.11 -4.06 40.95
N LEU A 4 -35.25 -3.84 40.26
CA LEU A 4 -36.34 -4.64 39.63
C LEU A 4 -37.22 -3.75 38.70
N ILE A 5 -37.74 -4.36 37.60
CA ILE A 5 -39.15 -4.44 37.10
C ILE A 5 -40.01 -3.18 36.92
N ARG A 6 -40.55 -2.99 35.69
CA ARG A 6 -42.01 -2.98 35.40
C ARG A 6 -42.35 -3.61 34.04
N LEU A 7 -43.23 -4.63 34.10
CA LEU A 7 -43.99 -5.25 33.02
C LEU A 7 -45.33 -4.51 32.80
N ALA A 8 -45.80 -4.43 31.55
CA ALA A 8 -47.20 -4.52 31.13
C ALA A 8 -47.21 -4.69 29.59
N ALA A 9 -47.44 -5.89 29.06
CA ALA A 9 -48.72 -6.58 28.81
C ALA A 9 -49.14 -6.45 27.34
N ALA A 10 -49.19 -7.61 26.67
CA ALA A 10 -49.46 -7.80 25.25
C ALA A 10 -50.93 -7.59 24.87
N MET A 11 -51.17 -7.19 23.62
CA MET A 11 -52.43 -7.45 22.93
C MET A 11 -52.11 -7.86 21.48
N ALA A 12 -52.29 -9.15 21.19
CA ALA A 12 -52.16 -9.72 19.86
C ALA A 12 -53.43 -9.44 19.05
N ILE A 13 -53.27 -8.85 17.87
CA ILE A 13 -54.31 -8.80 16.83
C ILE A 13 -53.74 -9.53 15.61
N VAL A 14 -54.29 -10.71 15.34
CA VAL A 14 -54.09 -11.46 14.11
C VAL A 14 -55.00 -10.86 13.05
N ILE A 15 -54.43 -10.18 12.05
CA ILE A 15 -55.13 -9.85 10.80
C ILE A 15 -54.42 -10.63 9.69
N ALA A 16 -55.11 -11.67 9.21
CA ALA A 16 -54.79 -12.32 7.95
C ALA A 16 -55.19 -11.37 6.80
N GLN A 17 -54.23 -10.94 5.99
CA GLN A 17 -54.52 -10.33 4.69
C GLN A 17 -53.65 -10.97 3.60
N ALA A 18 -54.34 -11.23 2.49
CA ALA A 18 -53.92 -12.06 1.37
C ALA A 18 -52.68 -11.52 0.65
N VAL A 19 -51.80 -12.44 0.30
CA VAL A 19 -50.69 -12.22 -0.64
C VAL A 19 -51.28 -11.94 -2.02
N ILE A 20 -51.27 -10.67 -2.42
CA ILE A 20 -51.35 -10.31 -3.83
C ILE A 20 -49.90 -10.36 -4.34
N PRO A 21 -49.54 -11.22 -5.30
CA PRO A 21 -48.21 -11.18 -5.91
C PRO A 21 -48.08 -9.83 -6.61
N GLY A 22 -47.28 -8.93 -6.02
CA GLY A 22 -46.84 -7.73 -6.69
C GLY A 22 -46.04 -8.15 -7.93
N THR A 23 -46.52 -7.77 -9.10
CA THR A 23 -45.75 -7.88 -10.34
C THR A 23 -44.49 -7.04 -10.17
N ALA A 24 -43.35 -7.71 -9.93
CA ALA A 24 -42.05 -7.09 -10.09
C ALA A 24 -42.00 -6.56 -11.53
N SER A 25 -42.00 -5.23 -11.66
CA SER A 25 -41.59 -4.57 -12.89
C SER A 25 -40.13 -4.97 -13.10
N ALA A 26 -39.87 -5.96 -13.95
CA ALA A 26 -38.54 -6.20 -14.46
C ALA A 26 -38.08 -4.92 -15.17
N GLN A 27 -37.21 -4.14 -14.52
CA GLN A 27 -36.42 -3.14 -15.23
C GLN A 27 -35.69 -3.87 -16.34
N ALA A 28 -35.82 -3.37 -17.57
CA ALA A 28 -35.02 -3.85 -18.67
C ALA A 28 -33.54 -3.71 -18.27
N PRO A 29 -32.67 -4.69 -18.60
CA PRO A 29 -31.24 -4.57 -18.32
C PRO A 29 -30.73 -3.25 -18.92
N SER A 30 -30.22 -2.38 -18.05
CA SER A 30 -29.53 -1.17 -18.47
C SER A 30 -28.18 -1.61 -19.02
N VAL A 31 -28.00 -1.52 -20.34
CA VAL A 31 -26.66 -1.66 -20.91
C VAL A 31 -25.80 -0.55 -20.31
N ALA A 32 -24.66 -0.91 -19.69
CA ALA A 32 -23.72 0.06 -19.15
C ALA A 32 -23.41 1.15 -20.19
N ALA A 33 -23.27 2.40 -19.73
CA ALA A 33 -22.99 3.50 -20.64
C ALA A 33 -21.66 3.23 -21.36
N ALA A 34 -21.71 3.08 -22.69
CA ALA A 34 -20.51 2.83 -23.48
C ALA A 34 -19.59 4.06 -23.42
N PRO A 35 -18.28 3.89 -23.11
CA PRO A 35 -17.33 5.00 -23.11
C PRO A 35 -17.31 5.66 -24.49
N GLN A 36 -17.63 6.94 -24.59
CA GLN A 36 -17.83 7.56 -25.91
C GLN A 36 -16.53 7.80 -26.69
N ASN A 37 -15.35 7.73 -26.06
CA ASN A 37 -14.05 7.94 -26.73
C ASN A 37 -12.87 7.15 -26.13
N CYS A 38 -13.10 6.24 -25.17
CA CYS A 38 -12.03 5.44 -24.57
C CYS A 38 -11.68 4.28 -25.49
N VAL A 39 -10.44 4.26 -26.00
CA VAL A 39 -9.95 3.21 -26.90
C VAL A 39 -8.78 2.49 -26.24
N LEU A 40 -8.97 1.20 -25.96
CA LEU A 40 -7.98 0.32 -25.37
C LEU A 40 -7.74 -0.88 -26.30
N ASN A 41 -6.56 -1.49 -26.18
CA ASN A 41 -6.20 -2.66 -26.98
C ASN A 41 -6.81 -3.96 -26.45
N ASN A 42 -6.58 -5.05 -27.20
CA ASN A 42 -6.89 -6.43 -26.82
C ASN A 42 -8.37 -6.71 -26.53
N GLY A 43 -9.29 -5.85 -27.01
CA GLY A 43 -10.73 -5.98 -26.77
C GLY A 43 -11.15 -5.60 -25.35
N ILE A 44 -10.23 -5.04 -24.56
CA ILE A 44 -10.50 -4.52 -23.22
C ILE A 44 -11.33 -3.23 -23.37
N LYS A 45 -12.33 -3.10 -22.52
CA LYS A 45 -13.21 -1.92 -22.42
C LYS A 45 -13.23 -1.34 -21.02
N HIS A 46 -12.94 -2.17 -20.03
CA HIS A 46 -12.97 -1.81 -18.61
C HIS A 46 -11.69 -2.30 -17.92
N VAL A 47 -11.27 -1.57 -16.90
CA VAL A 47 -10.20 -1.94 -15.98
C VAL A 47 -10.72 -1.82 -14.57
N ILE A 48 -10.59 -2.89 -13.80
CA ILE A 48 -10.93 -2.93 -12.38
C ILE A 48 -9.68 -3.42 -11.65
N SER A 49 -9.01 -2.51 -10.95
CA SER A 49 -7.83 -2.81 -10.15
C SER A 49 -8.17 -2.66 -8.67
N ILE A 50 -8.06 -3.73 -7.90
CA ILE A 50 -8.42 -3.75 -6.49
C ILE A 50 -7.17 -4.14 -5.71
N GLN A 51 -6.74 -3.24 -4.83
CA GLN A 51 -5.66 -3.49 -3.90
C GLN A 51 -6.24 -3.65 -2.50
N PHE A 52 -5.82 -4.67 -1.78
CA PHE A 52 -6.23 -4.91 -0.42
C PHE A 52 -5.14 -4.45 0.53
N ASP A 53 -5.55 -3.91 1.66
CA ASP A 53 -4.69 -3.87 2.84
C ASP A 53 -4.48 -5.31 3.34
N ASN A 54 -3.22 -5.70 3.52
CA ASN A 54 -2.83 -6.86 4.33
C ASN A 54 -3.74 -8.09 4.16
N THR A 55 -3.94 -8.56 2.93
CA THR A 55 -4.79 -9.73 2.65
C THR A 55 -3.93 -10.93 2.28
N HIS A 56 -4.02 -12.00 3.06
CA HIS A 56 -3.11 -13.12 2.98
C HIS A 56 -3.58 -14.23 2.01
N LEU A 57 -2.72 -14.58 1.04
CA LEU A 57 -2.84 -15.84 0.30
C LEU A 57 -2.30 -17.03 1.11
N PHE A 58 -1.24 -16.80 1.88
CA PHE A 58 -0.58 -17.79 2.71
C PHE A 58 -1.23 -17.87 4.09
N ARG A 59 -1.07 -18.99 4.78
CA ARG A 59 -1.71 -19.21 6.09
C ARG A 59 -0.78 -18.74 7.20
N ASP A 60 -1.24 -17.81 8.05
CA ASP A 60 -0.52 -17.40 9.27
C ASP A 60 -0.31 -18.54 10.26
N ARG A 61 -1.24 -19.50 10.25
CA ARG A 61 -1.20 -20.73 11.04
C ARG A 61 -1.63 -21.89 10.17
N ALA A 62 -0.83 -22.96 10.11
CA ALA A 62 -1.02 -24.07 9.18
C ALA A 62 -2.43 -24.71 9.18
N ASN A 63 -3.12 -24.70 10.33
CA ASN A 63 -4.46 -25.29 10.51
C ASN A 63 -5.62 -24.31 10.29
N VAL A 64 -5.34 -23.04 10.01
CA VAL A 64 -6.34 -21.99 9.72
C VAL A 64 -6.24 -21.67 8.23
N ALA A 65 -7.39 -21.55 7.55
CA ALA A 65 -7.41 -21.16 6.15
C ALA A 65 -6.93 -19.70 6.00
N SER A 66 -6.22 -19.37 4.93
CA SER A 66 -5.82 -17.98 4.63
C SER A 66 -7.03 -17.12 4.25
N ASP A 67 -6.85 -15.81 4.13
CA ASP A 67 -7.92 -14.90 3.75
C ASP A 67 -8.56 -15.29 2.42
N LEU A 68 -7.72 -15.53 1.40
CA LEU A 68 -8.21 -15.92 0.08
C LEU A 68 -8.85 -17.30 0.07
N GLU A 69 -8.40 -18.26 0.89
CA GLU A 69 -9.09 -19.56 1.03
C GLU A 69 -10.49 -19.40 1.66
N GLN A 70 -10.69 -18.36 2.47
CA GLN A 70 -11.98 -18.01 3.07
C GLN A 70 -12.84 -17.11 2.17
N MET A 71 -12.29 -16.62 1.05
CA MET A 71 -12.99 -15.85 0.00
C MET A 71 -13.05 -16.60 -1.35
N PRO A 72 -13.70 -17.78 -1.42
CA PRO A 72 -13.71 -18.62 -2.62
C PRO A 72 -14.29 -17.95 -3.88
N ASN A 73 -15.20 -16.98 -3.79
CA ASN A 73 -15.68 -16.25 -4.98
C ASN A 73 -14.55 -15.49 -5.67
N LEU A 74 -13.67 -14.85 -4.91
CA LEU A 74 -12.50 -14.14 -5.44
C LEU A 74 -11.41 -15.13 -5.88
N LEU A 75 -11.04 -16.07 -5.00
CA LEU A 75 -9.97 -17.02 -5.28
C LEU A 75 -10.28 -17.89 -6.52
N ASN A 76 -11.49 -18.42 -6.63
CA ASN A 76 -11.90 -19.21 -7.80
C ASN A 76 -12.04 -18.32 -9.05
N PHE A 77 -12.48 -17.06 -8.90
CA PHE A 77 -12.54 -16.16 -10.04
C PHE A 77 -11.14 -15.96 -10.66
N MET A 78 -10.11 -15.73 -9.84
CA MET A 78 -8.74 -15.58 -10.35
C MET A 78 -8.19 -16.88 -10.93
N THR A 79 -8.32 -17.98 -10.19
CA THR A 79 -7.70 -19.27 -10.56
C THR A 79 -8.41 -19.99 -11.72
N ASP A 80 -9.72 -19.82 -11.89
CA ASP A 80 -10.45 -20.47 -12.99
C ASP A 80 -10.37 -19.68 -14.31
N ASN A 81 -10.07 -18.38 -14.25
CA ASN A 81 -10.25 -17.47 -15.39
C ASN A 81 -8.99 -16.74 -15.84
N GLY A 82 -7.89 -16.83 -15.10
CA GLY A 82 -6.68 -16.08 -15.39
C GLY A 82 -5.44 -16.65 -14.71
N THR A 83 -4.60 -15.77 -14.21
CA THR A 83 -3.35 -16.13 -13.53
C THR A 83 -3.37 -15.54 -12.13
N LEU A 84 -3.19 -16.38 -11.12
CA LEU A 84 -2.88 -15.99 -9.75
C LEU A 84 -1.42 -16.38 -9.47
N SER A 85 -0.53 -15.38 -9.44
CA SER A 85 0.84 -15.57 -8.98
C SER A 85 0.87 -15.58 -7.46
N ASP A 86 1.54 -16.56 -6.89
CA ASP A 86 1.92 -16.56 -5.48
C ASP A 86 3.40 -16.23 -5.27
N ASN A 87 4.07 -15.69 -6.29
CA ASN A 87 5.48 -15.28 -6.27
C ASN A 87 5.61 -13.78 -6.61
N GLU A 88 4.68 -13.00 -6.07
CA GLU A 88 4.68 -11.54 -6.11
C GLU A 88 5.30 -11.00 -4.81
N HIS A 89 5.99 -9.86 -4.90
CA HIS A 89 6.57 -9.20 -3.73
C HIS A 89 6.21 -7.70 -3.69
N THR A 90 6.17 -7.13 -2.49
CA THR A 90 5.98 -5.70 -2.29
C THR A 90 7.33 -4.95 -2.29
N ILE A 91 7.32 -3.69 -1.87
CA ILE A 91 8.49 -2.81 -1.71
C ILE A 91 9.06 -2.86 -0.30
N LEU A 92 10.21 -2.22 -0.10
CA LEU A 92 10.79 -2.03 1.23
C LEU A 92 10.92 -0.52 1.52
N ILE A 93 10.48 0.01 2.66
CA ILE A 93 9.77 -0.63 3.79
C ILE A 93 8.32 -0.92 3.39
N SER A 94 7.88 -2.17 3.52
CA SER A 94 6.50 -2.58 3.22
C SER A 94 5.53 -1.78 4.10
N HIS A 95 4.78 -0.86 3.50
CA HIS A 95 3.53 -0.37 4.07
C HIS A 95 2.50 -0.09 2.97
N THR A 96 1.23 -0.05 3.34
CA THR A 96 0.06 0.40 2.56
C THR A 96 0.40 1.45 1.48
N ALA A 97 0.88 2.64 1.86
CA ALA A 97 1.09 3.74 0.94
C ALA A 97 2.13 3.42 -0.14
N GLY A 98 3.32 2.95 0.24
CA GLY A 98 4.41 2.63 -0.67
C GLY A 98 4.08 1.43 -1.57
N GLY A 99 3.41 0.41 -1.05
CA GLY A 99 2.92 -0.74 -1.82
C GLY A 99 1.93 -0.32 -2.90
N ILE A 100 0.93 0.50 -2.52
CA ILE A 100 -0.05 1.06 -3.45
C ILE A 100 0.61 1.97 -4.47
N LEU A 101 1.41 2.94 -4.02
CA LEU A 101 2.04 3.92 -4.91
C LEU A 101 3.00 3.28 -5.91
N THR A 102 3.71 2.22 -5.52
CA THR A 102 4.55 1.44 -6.44
C THR A 102 3.71 0.70 -7.45
N SER A 103 2.61 0.07 -7.05
CA SER A 103 1.66 -0.58 -7.96
C SER A 103 1.04 0.40 -8.95
N LEU A 104 0.76 1.63 -8.49
CA LEU A 104 0.18 2.70 -9.30
C LEU A 104 1.17 3.35 -10.24
N THR A 105 2.46 3.47 -9.89
CA THR A 105 3.47 4.22 -10.67
C THR A 105 4.44 3.30 -11.42
N GLY A 106 4.57 2.05 -11.03
CA GLY A 106 5.62 1.18 -11.52
C GLY A 106 7.03 1.68 -11.17
N LEU A 107 7.17 2.53 -10.14
CA LEU A 107 8.44 3.10 -9.68
C LEU A 107 8.74 2.65 -8.26
N TYR A 108 10.01 2.33 -7.98
CA TYR A 108 10.45 2.02 -6.63
C TYR A 108 10.42 3.26 -5.71
N PRO A 109 10.42 3.05 -4.36
CA PRO A 109 10.21 4.13 -3.40
C PRO A 109 11.12 5.36 -3.52
N ASP A 110 12.39 5.15 -3.85
CA ASP A 110 13.37 6.21 -4.10
C ASP A 110 13.04 7.10 -5.32
N ARG A 111 12.33 6.55 -6.32
CA ARG A 111 11.95 7.27 -7.55
C ARG A 111 10.56 7.89 -7.51
N GLN A 112 9.62 7.31 -6.75
CA GLN A 112 8.30 7.90 -6.52
C GLN A 112 8.24 8.90 -5.36
N GLY A 113 9.19 8.80 -4.42
CA GLY A 113 9.45 9.81 -3.39
C GLY A 113 9.06 9.45 -1.96
N LEU A 114 8.49 8.26 -1.71
CA LEU A 114 8.10 7.81 -0.36
C LEU A 114 8.87 6.55 0.07
N THR A 115 10.05 6.72 0.67
CA THR A 115 11.00 5.64 1.02
C THR A 115 10.77 4.96 2.38
N VAL A 116 9.89 5.50 3.21
CA VAL A 116 9.45 4.93 4.51
C VAL A 116 7.98 4.48 4.45
N SER A 117 7.31 4.75 3.32
CA SER A 117 5.96 4.29 3.01
C SER A 117 4.82 5.07 3.68
N ASN A 118 4.27 4.70 4.86
CA ASN A 118 3.02 5.29 5.42
C ASN A 118 3.17 6.66 6.09
N SER A 119 4.33 6.91 6.70
CA SER A 119 4.73 8.24 7.14
C SER A 119 6.26 8.30 7.16
N TYR A 120 6.83 9.50 7.24
CA TYR A 120 8.28 9.63 7.16
C TYR A 120 8.76 10.78 8.04
N GLY A 121 9.96 10.61 8.59
CA GLY A 121 10.70 11.68 9.22
C GLY A 121 11.50 12.47 8.20
N TYR A 122 11.87 13.70 8.55
CA TYR A 122 12.80 14.51 7.79
C TYR A 122 13.53 15.50 8.70
N PHE A 123 14.74 15.89 8.29
CA PHE A 123 15.56 16.86 9.00
C PHE A 123 15.14 18.27 8.64
N LYS A 124 14.72 19.06 9.62
CA LYS A 124 14.44 20.50 9.44
C LYS A 124 15.74 21.28 9.25
N PRO A 125 15.68 22.53 8.73
CA PRO A 125 16.84 23.41 8.60
C PRO A 125 17.60 23.70 9.91
N ASP A 126 16.94 23.57 11.08
CA ASP A 126 17.55 23.73 12.40
C ASP A 126 18.27 22.47 12.91
N GLY A 127 18.24 21.38 12.14
CA GLY A 127 18.84 20.08 12.45
C GLY A 127 17.96 19.15 13.29
N THR A 128 16.79 19.59 13.75
CA THR A 128 15.86 18.72 14.48
C THR A 128 14.90 17.99 13.52
N THR A 129 14.32 16.88 13.97
CA THR A 129 13.44 16.03 13.15
C THR A 129 11.99 16.53 13.21
N ALA A 130 11.26 16.38 12.11
CA ALA A 130 9.80 16.45 12.04
C ALA A 130 9.26 15.26 11.23
N PHE A 131 7.96 15.02 11.31
CA PHE A 131 7.30 13.89 10.64
C PHE A 131 6.12 14.37 9.80
N SER A 132 5.84 13.62 8.75
CA SER A 132 4.78 13.90 7.80
C SER A 132 4.10 12.60 7.34
N SER A 133 2.79 12.65 7.13
CA SER A 133 2.03 11.53 6.59
C SER A 133 2.30 11.36 5.09
N ALA A 134 2.34 10.13 4.61
CA ALA A 134 2.37 9.84 3.17
C ALA A 134 1.04 10.07 2.47
N PHE A 135 -0.07 9.90 3.20
CA PHE A 135 -1.44 10.02 2.72
C PHE A 135 -1.82 11.50 2.56
N LYS A 136 -1.63 12.01 1.34
CA LYS A 136 -2.01 13.36 0.91
C LYS A 136 -2.44 13.31 -0.56
N TYR A 137 -3.21 14.29 -1.02
CA TYR A 137 -3.51 14.35 -2.46
C TYR A 137 -2.24 14.44 -3.32
N TRP A 138 -2.28 13.88 -4.54
CA TRP A 138 -1.11 13.64 -5.41
C TRP A 138 -0.16 14.82 -5.60
N THR A 139 -0.68 16.05 -5.53
CA THR A 139 0.08 17.29 -5.78
C THR A 139 0.28 18.14 -4.52
N ASP A 140 0.01 17.56 -3.36
CA ASP A 140 0.26 18.17 -2.07
C ASP A 140 1.73 18.12 -1.70
N ARG A 141 2.12 19.05 -0.83
CA ARG A 141 3.48 19.18 -0.32
C ARG A 141 3.57 18.58 1.08
N VAL A 142 4.76 18.58 1.65
CA VAL A 142 4.95 18.26 3.06
C VAL A 142 4.11 19.20 3.92
N ASP A 143 3.40 18.64 4.90
CA ASP A 143 2.38 19.33 5.69
C ASP A 143 2.95 20.02 6.94
N ASP A 144 3.97 20.85 6.75
CA ASP A 144 4.76 21.43 7.84
C ASP A 144 4.81 22.96 7.82
N VAL A 145 3.80 23.59 7.23
CA VAL A 145 3.72 25.05 7.14
C VAL A 145 3.64 25.66 8.56
N THR A 146 4.73 26.30 8.98
CA THR A 146 4.83 27.00 10.27
C THR A 146 4.63 28.50 10.11
N ALA A 147 4.45 29.22 11.22
CA ALA A 147 4.44 30.69 11.22
C ALA A 147 5.75 31.32 10.72
N ALA A 148 6.87 30.57 10.73
CA ALA A 148 8.19 31.02 10.29
C ALA A 148 8.50 30.66 8.82
N GLY A 149 7.63 29.90 8.14
CA GLY A 149 7.86 29.37 6.79
C GLY A 149 7.60 27.87 6.70
N VAL A 150 8.03 27.27 5.59
CA VAL A 150 7.94 25.82 5.33
C VAL A 150 9.32 25.20 5.59
N ASN A 151 9.42 24.10 6.33
CA ASN A 151 10.74 23.47 6.55
C ASN A 151 11.12 22.62 5.33
N ASP A 152 10.16 21.88 4.75
CA ASP A 152 10.32 21.17 3.48
C ASP A 152 9.33 21.70 2.42
N PRO A 153 9.80 22.48 1.42
CA PRO A 153 8.94 23.08 0.41
C PRO A 153 8.58 22.15 -0.75
N LEU A 154 9.13 20.92 -0.80
CA LEU A 154 9.02 20.00 -1.92
C LEU A 154 7.68 19.25 -1.91
N PRO A 155 7.27 18.67 -3.05
CA PRO A 155 6.10 17.80 -3.10
C PRO A 155 6.21 16.63 -2.13
N ASN A 156 5.07 16.08 -1.70
CA ASN A 156 5.03 14.87 -0.89
C ASN A 156 5.69 13.71 -1.67
N MET A 157 5.21 13.46 -2.88
CA MET A 157 5.80 12.50 -3.81
C MET A 157 6.84 13.18 -4.70
N VAL A 158 8.02 13.43 -4.14
CA VAL A 158 9.11 14.11 -4.83
C VAL A 158 9.99 13.14 -5.62
N THR A 159 10.25 13.46 -6.88
CA THR A 159 11.20 12.73 -7.72
C THR A 159 12.48 13.53 -7.97
N THR A 160 13.43 12.95 -8.70
CA THR A 160 14.70 13.60 -9.06
C THR A 160 14.44 14.93 -9.76
N GLY A 161 15.10 16.00 -9.28
CA GLY A 161 14.90 17.36 -9.78
C GLY A 161 13.90 18.20 -8.96
N GLY A 162 13.35 17.65 -7.87
CA GLY A 162 12.47 18.37 -6.95
C GLY A 162 11.05 18.58 -7.49
N LEU A 163 10.65 17.77 -8.46
CA LEU A 163 9.34 17.81 -9.11
C LEU A 163 8.40 16.76 -8.51
N ASN A 164 7.09 16.95 -8.70
CA ASN A 164 6.12 15.94 -8.32
C ASN A 164 6.18 14.72 -9.24
N THR A 165 6.05 13.52 -8.68
CA THR A 165 5.94 12.28 -9.45
C THR A 165 4.75 12.35 -10.43
N PRO A 166 4.91 11.93 -11.70
CA PRO A 166 3.82 11.93 -12.69
C PRO A 166 2.63 11.10 -12.24
N ALA A 167 1.42 11.54 -12.57
CA ALA A 167 0.22 10.97 -11.97
C ALA A 167 -0.29 9.71 -12.69
N PRO A 168 -0.78 8.70 -11.95
CA PRO A 168 -1.04 7.37 -12.50
C PRO A 168 -2.27 7.33 -13.42
N TRP A 169 -3.20 8.28 -13.28
CA TRP A 169 -4.41 8.35 -14.11
C TRP A 169 -4.17 8.94 -15.51
N VAL A 170 -3.03 9.60 -15.72
CA VAL A 170 -2.78 10.42 -16.93
C VAL A 170 -2.78 9.62 -18.24
N PRO A 171 -2.17 8.42 -18.34
CA PRO A 171 -2.26 7.63 -19.57
C PRO A 171 -3.71 7.30 -19.97
N TYR A 172 -4.58 7.07 -18.99
CA TYR A 172 -5.99 6.74 -19.21
C TYR A 172 -6.79 7.97 -19.64
N THR A 173 -6.67 9.09 -18.92
CA THR A 173 -7.45 10.30 -19.24
C THR A 173 -7.03 10.91 -20.58
N ARG A 174 -5.74 10.84 -20.94
CA ARG A 174 -5.25 11.20 -22.28
C ARG A 174 -5.79 10.29 -23.38
N ALA A 175 -6.06 9.02 -23.07
CA ALA A 175 -6.66 8.06 -23.99
C ALA A 175 -8.20 8.17 -24.10
N GLY A 176 -8.82 9.15 -23.43
CA GLY A 176 -10.26 9.38 -23.50
C GLY A 176 -11.06 8.57 -22.46
N CYS A 177 -10.41 8.00 -21.45
CA CYS A 177 -11.03 7.17 -20.42
C CYS A 177 -11.12 7.92 -19.09
N ASP A 178 -12.32 8.03 -18.52
CA ASP A 178 -12.48 8.51 -17.14
C ASP A 178 -11.85 7.49 -16.17
N TYR A 179 -11.18 8.00 -15.13
CA TYR A 179 -10.52 7.23 -14.09
C TYR A 179 -11.19 7.48 -12.75
N GLY A 180 -11.83 6.46 -12.19
CA GLY A 180 -12.43 6.46 -10.86
C GLY A 180 -11.48 5.89 -9.81
N ALA A 181 -11.41 6.54 -8.66
CA ALA A 181 -10.63 6.10 -7.52
C ALA A 181 -11.52 5.98 -6.28
N VAL A 182 -11.40 4.84 -5.60
CA VAL A 182 -12.16 4.48 -4.41
C VAL A 182 -11.17 4.16 -3.30
N SER A 183 -10.84 5.17 -2.51
CA SER A 183 -9.94 5.11 -1.34
C SER A 183 -8.52 4.67 -1.66
N THR A 184 -8.14 4.75 -2.93
CA THR A 184 -6.80 4.45 -3.41
C THR A 184 -5.84 5.59 -3.05
N ALA A 185 -4.70 5.26 -2.44
CA ALA A 185 -3.75 6.21 -1.89
C ALA A 185 -3.37 7.34 -2.88
N ASN A 186 -3.45 8.58 -2.40
CA ASN A 186 -3.02 9.84 -3.00
C ASN A 186 -3.70 10.23 -4.32
N VAL A 187 -4.50 9.37 -4.94
CA VAL A 187 -5.35 9.71 -6.10
C VAL A 187 -6.73 10.22 -5.67
N VAL A 188 -7.06 10.11 -4.39
CA VAL A 188 -8.22 10.75 -3.76
C VAL A 188 -7.76 11.87 -2.84
N LEU A 189 -8.68 12.71 -2.37
CA LEU A 189 -8.37 13.51 -1.18
C LEU A 189 -8.27 12.56 0.02
N GLU A 190 -7.26 12.75 0.84
CA GLU A 190 -6.85 11.91 1.98
C GLU A 190 -7.17 12.58 3.32
N ASN A 191 -7.32 13.91 3.33
CA ASN A 191 -7.56 14.65 4.57
C ASN A 191 -8.45 15.89 4.38
N THR A 192 -9.00 16.38 5.48
CA THR A 192 -9.82 17.60 5.48
C THR A 192 -9.02 18.84 5.88
N LYS A 193 -7.68 18.83 5.78
CA LYS A 193 -6.86 19.94 6.28
C LYS A 193 -7.10 21.19 5.43
N THR A 194 -7.23 22.32 6.12
CA THR A 194 -7.46 23.65 5.55
C THR A 194 -6.23 24.56 5.65
N THR A 195 -5.10 23.99 6.05
CA THR A 195 -3.78 24.60 5.99
C THR A 195 -3.34 24.85 4.54
N PRO A 196 -2.29 25.65 4.27
CA PRO A 196 -1.83 25.89 2.90
C PRO A 196 -1.38 24.63 2.14
N ALA A 197 -0.93 23.60 2.86
CA ALA A 197 -0.57 22.29 2.32
C ALA A 197 -1.63 21.20 2.57
N GLY A 198 -2.90 21.61 2.79
CA GLY A 198 -3.99 20.67 2.99
C GLY A 198 -4.86 20.51 1.73
N ASP A 199 -5.34 19.29 1.51
CA ASP A 199 -6.11 18.88 0.34
C ASP A 199 -7.29 19.83 0.02
N MET A 200 -8.03 20.26 1.05
CA MET A 200 -9.19 21.14 0.87
C MET A 200 -8.78 22.51 0.33
N THR A 201 -7.64 23.03 0.79
CA THR A 201 -7.06 24.27 0.26
C THR A 201 -6.55 24.05 -1.16
N LYS A 202 -5.91 22.91 -1.44
CA LYS A 202 -5.34 22.61 -2.74
C LYS A 202 -6.39 22.51 -3.85
N VAL A 203 -7.44 21.72 -3.62
CA VAL A 203 -8.42 21.38 -4.66
C VAL A 203 -9.56 22.40 -4.75
N PHE A 204 -10.06 22.89 -3.61
CA PHE A 204 -11.22 23.80 -3.59
C PHE A 204 -10.85 25.28 -3.39
N GLY A 205 -9.67 25.56 -2.81
CA GLY A 205 -9.21 26.91 -2.50
C GLY A 205 -9.78 27.46 -1.19
N THR A 206 -9.00 28.32 -0.54
CA THR A 206 -9.37 28.97 0.73
C THR A 206 -10.67 29.77 0.61
N GLY A 207 -11.58 29.56 1.57
CA GLY A 207 -12.86 30.27 1.65
C GLY A 207 -13.97 29.74 0.73
N SER A 208 -13.70 28.68 -0.05
CA SER A 208 -14.73 27.92 -0.76
C SER A 208 -15.73 27.29 0.23
N PRO A 209 -16.97 26.97 -0.20
CA PRO A 209 -17.93 26.25 0.63
C PRO A 209 -17.36 24.96 1.26
N GLU A 210 -16.63 24.18 0.46
CA GLU A 210 -16.00 22.93 0.86
C GLU A 210 -14.92 23.15 1.93
N TRP A 211 -14.07 24.17 1.75
CA TRP A 211 -13.06 24.57 2.74
C TRP A 211 -13.69 25.07 4.05
N ASN A 212 -14.80 25.81 3.97
CA ASN A 212 -15.51 26.30 5.15
C ASN A 212 -16.18 25.15 5.92
N GLU A 213 -16.74 24.16 5.22
CA GLU A 213 -17.29 22.94 5.83
C GLU A 213 -16.20 22.14 6.53
N ALA A 214 -15.05 21.94 5.89
CA ALA A 214 -13.89 21.29 6.51
C ALA A 214 -13.40 22.03 7.76
N SER A 215 -13.43 23.36 7.77
CA SER A 215 -13.06 24.17 8.94
C SER A 215 -14.09 24.09 10.07
N ALA A 216 -15.38 24.04 9.75
CA ALA A 216 -16.46 24.07 10.74
C ALA A 216 -16.80 22.68 11.29
N THR A 217 -16.82 21.68 10.42
CA THR A 217 -17.26 20.30 10.69
C THR A 217 -16.35 19.30 9.97
N PRO A 218 -15.10 19.10 10.42
CA PRO A 218 -14.14 18.19 9.78
C PRO A 218 -14.68 16.77 9.58
N ALA A 219 -15.44 16.23 10.55
CA ALA A 219 -16.00 14.88 10.44
C ALA A 219 -17.02 14.73 9.29
N LEU A 220 -17.84 15.76 9.03
CA LEU A 220 -18.74 15.75 7.88
C LEU A 220 -17.97 15.93 6.57
N ALA A 221 -16.96 16.81 6.58
CA ALA A 221 -16.11 17.04 5.41
C ALA A 221 -15.31 15.78 5.02
N GLN A 222 -14.96 14.92 5.98
CA GLN A 222 -14.38 13.61 5.72
C GLN A 222 -15.34 12.78 4.86
N THR A 223 -16.59 12.65 5.30
CA THR A 223 -17.64 11.90 4.60
C THR A 223 -17.94 12.47 3.21
N ASP A 224 -17.90 13.79 3.10
CA ASP A 224 -18.31 14.50 1.89
C ASP A 224 -17.21 14.62 0.83
N PHE A 225 -15.95 14.81 1.22
CA PHE A 225 -14.86 15.20 0.32
C PHE A 225 -13.69 14.23 0.21
N VAL A 226 -13.48 13.35 1.18
CA VAL A 226 -12.32 12.44 1.24
C VAL A 226 -12.66 11.09 0.60
N GLY A 227 -11.64 10.38 0.14
CA GLY A 227 -11.72 8.96 -0.14
C GLY A 227 -12.34 8.55 -1.47
N ILE A 228 -12.98 9.45 -2.23
CA ILE A 228 -13.61 9.12 -3.52
C ILE A 228 -13.29 10.20 -4.55
N ALA A 229 -12.83 9.82 -5.75
CA ALA A 229 -12.56 10.77 -6.83
C ALA A 229 -12.87 10.18 -8.22
N ILE A 230 -13.11 11.07 -9.19
CA ILE A 230 -13.07 10.75 -10.62
C ILE A 230 -12.19 11.79 -11.31
N HIS A 231 -11.12 11.35 -11.95
CA HIS A 231 -10.30 12.14 -12.87
C HIS A 231 -10.83 11.94 -14.29
N CYS A 232 -11.37 13.01 -14.88
CA CYS A 232 -12.08 12.91 -16.14
C CYS A 232 -11.15 12.99 -17.35
N ALA A 233 -11.53 12.26 -18.39
CA ALA A 233 -10.87 12.18 -19.67
C ALA A 233 -10.71 13.53 -20.37
N ALA A 234 -9.81 13.56 -21.35
CA ALA A 234 -9.73 14.65 -22.30
C ALA A 234 -11.11 14.89 -22.95
N GLY A 235 -11.57 16.14 -22.92
CA GLY A 235 -12.94 16.49 -23.34
C GLY A 235 -13.98 16.48 -22.21
N GLY A 236 -13.57 16.19 -20.97
CA GLY A 236 -14.33 16.41 -19.74
C GLY A 236 -15.17 15.24 -19.24
N GLY A 237 -15.43 14.22 -20.07
CA GLY A 237 -16.07 12.96 -19.64
C GLY A 237 -17.34 13.15 -18.79
N ILE A 238 -17.48 12.35 -17.73
CA ILE A 238 -18.57 12.44 -16.76
C ILE A 238 -18.56 13.76 -15.97
N CYS A 239 -17.43 14.48 -15.88
CA CYS A 239 -17.36 15.77 -15.20
C CYS A 239 -18.18 16.86 -15.93
N ASN A 240 -18.44 16.74 -17.23
CA ASN A 240 -19.17 17.74 -18.01
C ASN A 240 -20.62 17.93 -17.54
N SER A 241 -21.22 16.95 -16.86
CA SER A 241 -22.56 17.07 -16.31
C SER A 241 -22.62 17.72 -14.92
N SER A 242 -21.46 18.03 -14.32
CA SER A 242 -21.38 18.57 -12.97
C SER A 242 -20.94 20.03 -12.94
N THR A 243 -21.71 20.87 -12.25
CA THR A 243 -21.30 22.25 -11.92
C THR A 243 -20.23 22.30 -10.80
N HIS A 244 -19.93 21.15 -10.20
CA HIS A 244 -18.93 21.00 -9.13
C HIS A 244 -17.63 20.39 -9.62
N ALA A 245 -17.48 20.14 -10.92
CA ALA A 245 -16.19 19.79 -11.50
C ALA A 245 -15.13 20.86 -11.14
N ARG A 246 -13.92 20.40 -10.85
CA ARG A 246 -12.75 21.24 -10.54
C ARG A 246 -11.65 20.98 -11.54
N PRO A 247 -10.79 21.97 -11.84
CA PRO A 247 -9.55 21.71 -12.57
C PRO A 247 -8.74 20.60 -11.89
N ASP A 248 -8.44 19.54 -12.64
CA ASP A 248 -7.52 18.50 -12.21
C ASP A 248 -6.10 18.93 -12.61
N THR A 249 -5.37 19.54 -11.67
CA THR A 249 -4.12 20.22 -11.97
C THR A 249 -2.91 19.36 -11.66
N LEU A 250 -2.06 19.13 -12.66
CA LEU A 250 -0.75 18.50 -12.50
C LEU A 250 0.34 19.40 -13.09
N PRO A 251 0.89 20.35 -12.29
CA PRO A 251 1.84 21.35 -12.80
C PRO A 251 3.12 20.78 -13.39
N ASP A 252 3.60 19.67 -12.82
CA ASP A 252 4.87 19.03 -13.19
C ASP A 252 4.70 17.84 -14.16
N GLU A 253 3.48 17.57 -14.63
CA GLU A 253 3.21 16.43 -15.51
C GLU A 253 3.96 16.57 -16.84
N PRO A 254 4.81 15.60 -17.23
CA PRO A 254 5.52 15.66 -18.49
C PRO A 254 4.57 15.78 -19.69
N GLY A 255 4.89 16.72 -20.60
CA GLY A 255 4.02 17.05 -21.74
C GLY A 255 2.81 17.92 -21.40
N GLY A 256 2.63 18.30 -20.13
CA GLY A 256 1.56 19.15 -19.63
C GLY A 256 0.23 18.41 -19.43
N TYR A 257 -0.60 18.99 -18.55
CA TYR A 257 -1.91 18.44 -18.18
C TYR A 257 -2.89 19.58 -17.90
N SER A 258 -3.36 20.23 -18.97
CA SER A 258 -4.28 21.37 -18.90
C SER A 258 -5.64 21.02 -19.45
N ASN A 259 -6.70 21.67 -18.94
CA ASN A 259 -8.10 21.46 -19.33
C ASN A 259 -8.69 20.09 -18.98
N PHE A 260 -8.04 19.36 -18.07
CA PHE A 260 -8.64 18.19 -17.41
C PHE A 260 -9.45 18.65 -16.20
N GLN A 261 -10.45 17.86 -15.83
CA GLN A 261 -11.34 18.13 -14.71
C GLN A 261 -11.40 16.90 -13.81
N GLY A 262 -11.78 17.11 -12.56
CA GLY A 262 -12.06 16.05 -11.61
C GLY A 262 -13.31 16.33 -10.78
N LEU A 263 -13.88 15.26 -10.25
CA LEU A 263 -14.87 15.27 -9.17
C LEU A 263 -14.22 14.67 -7.93
N PHE A 264 -14.34 15.37 -6.81
CA PHE A 264 -13.70 14.99 -5.56
C PHE A 264 -14.75 14.90 -4.45
N GLY A 265 -14.72 13.79 -3.71
CA GLY A 265 -15.66 13.52 -2.64
C GLY A 265 -16.94 12.84 -3.07
N ALA A 266 -17.47 11.99 -2.18
CA ALA A 266 -18.77 11.37 -2.36
C ALA A 266 -19.89 12.40 -2.60
N LYS A 267 -19.79 13.60 -2.01
CA LYS A 267 -20.75 14.70 -2.22
C LYS A 267 -20.92 15.07 -3.70
N TYR A 268 -19.86 15.00 -4.49
CA TYR A 268 -19.87 15.37 -5.92
C TYR A 268 -19.76 14.20 -6.87
N VAL A 269 -19.21 13.07 -6.42
CA VAL A 269 -19.15 11.83 -7.21
C VAL A 269 -20.48 11.09 -7.18
N ASN A 270 -21.12 10.92 -6.02
CA ASN A 270 -22.37 10.14 -5.91
C ASN A 270 -23.46 10.62 -6.87
N PRO A 271 -23.72 11.93 -7.07
CA PRO A 271 -24.73 12.39 -8.02
C PRO A 271 -24.41 12.07 -9.49
N ALA A 272 -23.13 11.86 -9.83
CA ALA A 272 -22.70 11.53 -11.18
C ALA A 272 -22.86 10.03 -11.50
N ILE A 273 -22.71 9.17 -10.49
CA ILE A 273 -22.66 7.71 -10.68
C ILE A 273 -23.88 6.95 -10.14
N SER A 274 -24.61 7.53 -9.18
CA SER A 274 -25.81 6.89 -8.62
C SER A 274 -27.05 7.34 -9.37
N HIS A 275 -27.68 6.39 -10.05
CA HIS A 275 -28.97 6.59 -10.71
C HIS A 275 -30.17 6.33 -9.78
N ASP A 276 -29.91 5.87 -8.55
CA ASP A 276 -30.94 5.52 -7.56
C ASP A 276 -31.25 6.68 -6.61
N THR A 277 -32.53 7.05 -6.54
CA THR A 277 -33.04 8.17 -5.74
C THR A 277 -33.40 7.77 -4.31
N LEU A 278 -32.59 6.97 -3.60
CA LEU A 278 -32.75 6.92 -2.14
C LEU A 278 -32.20 8.25 -1.62
N PRO A 279 -33.07 9.19 -1.19
CA PRO A 279 -32.57 10.49 -0.80
C PRO A 279 -31.86 10.31 0.54
N ALA A 280 -30.62 10.76 0.61
CA ALA A 280 -30.05 11.20 1.87
C ALA A 280 -31.00 12.20 2.58
N PRO A 281 -30.82 12.47 3.89
CA PRO A 281 -31.62 13.46 4.61
C PRO A 281 -31.64 14.85 3.95
N ASP A 282 -30.61 15.19 3.17
CA ASP A 282 -30.47 16.43 2.39
C ASP A 282 -30.94 16.31 0.92
N GLY A 283 -31.41 15.13 0.50
CA GLY A 283 -31.92 14.85 -0.85
C GLY A 283 -30.86 14.41 -1.86
N ARG A 284 -29.58 14.27 -1.50
CA ARG A 284 -28.53 13.84 -2.45
C ARG A 284 -28.63 12.33 -2.78
N PRO A 285 -28.30 11.91 -4.01
CA PRO A 285 -28.14 10.50 -4.36
C PRO A 285 -27.08 9.82 -3.50
N VAL A 286 -27.31 8.55 -3.19
CA VAL A 286 -26.43 7.74 -2.34
C VAL A 286 -25.99 6.50 -3.11
N VAL A 287 -24.72 6.15 -3.01
CA VAL A 287 -24.18 4.91 -3.56
C VAL A 287 -24.57 3.76 -2.63
N LYS A 288 -25.01 2.65 -3.22
CA LYS A 288 -25.31 1.43 -2.48
C LYS A 288 -24.09 0.52 -2.38
N ASP A 289 -23.92 -0.14 -1.23
CA ASP A 289 -22.98 -1.25 -1.09
C ASP A 289 -23.45 -2.46 -1.91
N THR A 290 -22.61 -3.50 -2.02
CA THR A 290 -22.98 -4.71 -2.76
C THR A 290 -24.19 -5.46 -2.16
N ALA A 291 -24.52 -5.23 -0.89
CA ALA A 291 -25.72 -5.76 -0.24
C ALA A 291 -26.98 -4.90 -0.50
N GLY A 292 -26.85 -3.78 -1.21
CA GLY A 292 -27.94 -2.87 -1.56
C GLY A 292 -28.27 -1.83 -0.47
N ALA A 293 -27.49 -1.76 0.61
CA ALA A 293 -27.65 -0.76 1.67
C ALA A 293 -26.98 0.56 1.27
N PRO A 294 -27.51 1.73 1.69
CA PRO A 294 -26.83 3.00 1.47
C PRO A 294 -25.48 3.02 2.21
N ILE A 295 -24.43 3.50 1.53
CA ILE A 295 -23.13 3.71 2.17
C ILE A 295 -23.18 5.02 2.95
N THR A 296 -22.86 4.94 4.25
CA THR A 296 -22.85 6.08 5.17
C THR A 296 -21.66 5.98 6.12
N ASP A 297 -21.24 7.12 6.65
CA ASP A 297 -20.34 7.17 7.80
C ASP A 297 -20.99 6.61 9.09
N PRO A 298 -20.22 6.45 10.19
CA PRO A 298 -20.76 5.96 11.47
C PRO A 298 -21.86 6.85 12.10
N ALA A 299 -21.96 8.11 11.69
CA ALA A 299 -23.02 9.03 12.12
C ALA A 299 -24.28 8.93 11.23
N GLY A 300 -24.24 8.11 10.18
CA GLY A 300 -25.33 7.93 9.22
C GLY A 300 -25.37 8.98 8.10
N ASN A 301 -24.33 9.81 7.95
CA ASN A 301 -24.24 10.74 6.83
C ASN A 301 -23.84 9.95 5.57
N PRO A 302 -24.56 10.10 4.44
CA PRO A 302 -24.24 9.33 3.24
C PRO A 302 -22.95 9.75 2.56
N GLY A 303 -22.06 8.83 2.23
CA GLY A 303 -20.78 9.17 1.61
C GLY A 303 -19.64 8.27 2.09
N PHE A 304 -18.43 8.81 2.08
CA PHE A 304 -17.23 8.06 2.45
C PHE A 304 -17.26 7.67 3.93
N PRO A 305 -17.19 6.37 4.28
CA PRO A 305 -17.34 5.95 5.67
C PRO A 305 -16.05 6.08 6.50
N GLY A 306 -14.92 6.44 5.88
CA GLY A 306 -13.58 6.37 6.46
C GLY A 306 -12.77 5.21 5.87
N PHE A 307 -11.44 5.33 5.87
CA PHE A 307 -10.54 4.34 5.26
C PHE A 307 -10.69 2.95 5.90
N ASP A 308 -10.69 2.89 7.24
CA ASP A 308 -10.93 1.67 8.06
C ASP A 308 -12.32 1.02 7.86
N ALA A 309 -13.23 1.72 7.16
CA ALA A 309 -14.58 1.24 6.89
C ALA A 309 -14.80 0.90 5.40
N MET A 310 -13.73 0.89 4.59
CA MET A 310 -13.74 0.48 3.18
C MET A 310 -13.72 -1.04 3.03
N PHE A 311 -14.62 -1.71 3.74
CA PHE A 311 -14.87 -3.14 3.57
C PHE A 311 -15.22 -3.48 2.12
N ALA A 312 -14.97 -4.73 1.70
CA ALA A 312 -15.20 -5.16 0.32
C ALA A 312 -16.58 -4.74 -0.25
N LYS A 313 -17.66 -4.86 0.54
CA LYS A 313 -19.01 -4.46 0.10
C LYS A 313 -19.14 -2.97 -0.26
N VAL A 314 -18.38 -2.11 0.41
CA VAL A 314 -18.38 -0.65 0.22
C VAL A 314 -17.59 -0.31 -1.05
N SER A 315 -16.32 -0.73 -1.11
CA SER A 315 -15.43 -0.43 -2.25
C SER A 315 -15.98 -0.99 -3.55
N LEU A 316 -16.42 -2.25 -3.56
CA LEU A 316 -17.00 -2.90 -4.73
C LEU A 316 -18.35 -2.27 -5.14
N GLY A 317 -19.11 -1.74 -4.18
CA GLY A 317 -20.35 -1.01 -4.46
C GLY A 317 -20.11 0.29 -5.24
N TYR A 318 -19.09 1.05 -4.84
CA TYR A 318 -18.62 2.23 -5.56
C TYR A 318 -18.07 1.87 -6.95
N VAL A 319 -17.18 0.88 -7.03
CA VAL A 319 -16.60 0.41 -8.30
C VAL A 319 -17.68 0.01 -9.29
N ALA A 320 -18.67 -0.79 -8.87
CA ALA A 320 -19.76 -1.21 -9.76
C ALA A 320 -20.53 -0.01 -10.32
N GLN A 321 -20.92 0.95 -9.47
CA GLN A 321 -21.67 2.12 -9.91
C GLN A 321 -20.85 3.07 -10.78
N MET A 322 -19.54 3.19 -10.55
CA MET A 322 -18.64 3.93 -11.45
C MET A 322 -18.60 3.27 -12.85
N GLN A 323 -18.40 1.95 -12.90
CA GLN A 323 -18.35 1.19 -14.16
C GLN A 323 -19.67 1.28 -14.94
N GLU A 324 -20.80 1.13 -14.25
CA GLU A 324 -22.16 1.26 -14.82
C GLU A 324 -22.44 2.66 -15.37
N ALA A 325 -21.95 3.70 -14.68
CA ALA A 325 -22.10 5.10 -15.07
C ALA A 325 -21.14 5.54 -16.20
N GLY A 326 -20.31 4.63 -16.71
CA GLY A 326 -19.41 4.90 -17.84
C GLY A 326 -18.04 5.43 -17.45
N VAL A 327 -17.56 5.13 -16.23
CA VAL A 327 -16.16 5.32 -15.81
C VAL A 327 -15.42 3.99 -16.02
N PRO A 328 -14.74 3.78 -17.16
CA PRO A 328 -14.23 2.46 -17.55
C PRO A 328 -13.01 2.02 -16.74
N ILE A 329 -12.24 2.94 -16.16
CA ILE A 329 -11.05 2.63 -15.37
C ILE A 329 -11.37 2.91 -13.91
N THR A 330 -11.35 1.88 -13.07
CA THR A 330 -11.61 2.03 -11.63
C THR A 330 -10.55 1.35 -10.80
N PHE A 331 -10.00 2.09 -9.86
CA PHE A 331 -9.06 1.61 -8.87
C PHE A 331 -9.71 1.70 -7.49
N ALA A 332 -9.53 0.67 -6.67
CA ALA A 332 -10.11 0.63 -5.34
C ALA A 332 -9.16 0.02 -4.33
N TYR A 333 -9.26 0.53 -3.10
CA TYR A 333 -8.67 -0.04 -1.91
C TYR A 333 -9.76 -0.79 -1.11
N ILE A 334 -9.39 -1.90 -0.48
CA ILE A 334 -10.21 -2.60 0.51
C ILE A 334 -9.44 -2.64 1.82
N SER A 335 -10.07 -2.18 2.90
CA SER A 335 -9.47 -2.11 4.23
C SER A 335 -9.13 -3.48 4.79
N ASP A 336 -8.22 -3.49 5.75
CA ASP A 336 -7.78 -4.67 6.48
C ASP A 336 -8.96 -5.48 7.05
N ALA A 337 -8.81 -6.80 7.04
CA ALA A 337 -9.78 -7.75 7.57
C ALA A 337 -9.43 -8.23 8.98
N HIS A 338 -8.23 -7.91 9.47
CA HIS A 338 -7.66 -8.46 10.68
C HIS A 338 -8.02 -7.61 11.92
N ASP A 339 -8.31 -6.33 11.75
CA ASP A 339 -8.77 -5.42 12.79
C ASP A 339 -10.29 -5.41 13.00
N ASN A 340 -10.70 -5.50 14.25
CA ASN A 340 -12.09 -5.30 14.67
C ASN A 340 -12.27 -3.90 15.26
N HIS A 341 -12.59 -2.93 14.39
CA HIS A 341 -12.83 -1.54 14.80
C HIS A 341 -14.07 -1.34 15.69
N THR A 342 -14.97 -2.32 15.80
CA THR A 342 -16.11 -2.26 16.74
C THR A 342 -15.70 -2.66 18.15
N LEU A 343 -14.85 -3.69 18.27
CA LEU A 343 -14.32 -4.18 19.54
C LEU A 343 -13.04 -3.45 19.97
N PHE A 344 -12.46 -2.64 19.07
CA PHE A 344 -11.17 -1.95 19.23
C PHE A 344 -10.07 -2.95 19.59
N ARG A 345 -9.81 -3.92 18.70
CA ARG A 345 -8.75 -4.92 18.85
C ARG A 345 -8.38 -5.57 17.52
N ALA A 346 -7.19 -6.15 17.43
CA ALA A 346 -6.85 -7.10 16.39
C ALA A 346 -7.62 -8.43 16.59
N SER A 347 -7.77 -9.21 15.53
CA SER A 347 -8.40 -10.53 15.51
C SER A 347 -7.38 -11.57 15.07
N GLY A 348 -7.18 -12.61 15.87
CA GLY A 348 -6.17 -13.63 15.55
C GLY A 348 -6.68 -14.65 14.50
N PRO A 349 -5.77 -15.41 13.84
CA PRO A 349 -6.16 -16.43 12.86
C PRO A 349 -7.21 -17.40 13.41
N GLY A 350 -8.30 -17.56 12.65
CA GLY A 350 -9.41 -18.47 12.97
C GLY A 350 -10.40 -17.94 14.00
N GLU A 351 -10.23 -16.71 14.49
CA GLU A 351 -11.18 -16.08 15.41
C GLU A 351 -12.53 -15.83 14.72
N SER A 352 -13.63 -16.04 15.44
CA SER A 352 -14.96 -16.14 14.83
C SER A 352 -15.44 -14.87 14.13
N ASP A 353 -15.03 -13.69 14.60
CA ASP A 353 -15.37 -12.40 14.01
C ASP A 353 -14.57 -12.14 12.72
N TYR A 354 -13.29 -12.48 12.71
CA TYR A 354 -12.44 -12.43 11.51
C TYR A 354 -12.96 -13.39 10.41
N VAL A 355 -13.28 -14.64 10.76
CA VAL A 355 -13.89 -15.60 9.83
C VAL A 355 -15.24 -15.07 9.29
N ALA A 356 -16.05 -14.45 10.14
CA ALA A 356 -17.32 -13.87 9.71
C ALA A 356 -17.14 -12.66 8.78
N GLN A 357 -16.12 -11.83 9.00
CA GLN A 357 -15.78 -10.70 8.13
C GLN A 357 -15.36 -11.18 6.74
N LEU A 358 -14.49 -12.18 6.65
CA LEU A 358 -14.07 -12.76 5.38
C LEU A 358 -15.22 -13.42 4.62
N GLN A 359 -16.18 -14.04 5.31
CA GLN A 359 -17.42 -14.53 4.69
C GLN A 359 -18.27 -13.40 4.09
N VAL A 360 -18.31 -12.23 4.73
CA VAL A 360 -18.99 -11.04 4.18
C VAL A 360 -18.24 -10.52 2.95
N TYR A 361 -16.91 -10.54 2.96
CA TYR A 361 -16.10 -10.13 1.81
C TYR A 361 -16.32 -11.09 0.64
N ASP A 362 -16.32 -12.40 0.89
CA ASP A 362 -16.62 -13.43 -0.11
C ASP A 362 -17.98 -13.20 -0.79
N GLN A 363 -19.02 -12.98 0.02
CA GLN A 363 -20.36 -12.68 -0.49
C GLN A 363 -20.39 -11.39 -1.32
N ALA A 364 -19.63 -10.37 -0.92
CA ALA A 364 -19.51 -9.11 -1.65
C ALA A 364 -18.90 -9.34 -3.05
N PHE A 365 -17.85 -10.15 -3.17
CA PHE A 365 -17.24 -10.51 -4.46
C PHE A 365 -18.21 -11.31 -5.35
N GLY A 366 -18.89 -12.31 -4.79
CA GLY A 366 -19.90 -13.08 -5.54
C GLY A 366 -21.01 -12.18 -6.09
N THR A 367 -21.49 -11.23 -5.28
CA THR A 367 -22.52 -10.26 -5.69
C THR A 367 -22.00 -9.27 -6.72
N PHE A 368 -20.77 -8.79 -6.54
CA PHE A 368 -20.11 -7.85 -7.44
C PHE A 368 -19.94 -8.42 -8.85
N PHE A 369 -19.38 -9.62 -8.98
CA PHE A 369 -19.20 -10.25 -10.29
C PHE A 369 -20.54 -10.54 -10.97
N ALA A 370 -21.55 -10.99 -10.22
CA ALA A 370 -22.89 -11.22 -10.76
C ALA A 370 -23.55 -9.92 -11.25
N ARG A 371 -23.38 -8.82 -10.52
CA ARG A 371 -23.89 -7.50 -10.86
C ARG A 371 -23.26 -6.98 -12.16
N LEU A 372 -21.93 -6.93 -12.22
CA LEU A 372 -21.21 -6.46 -13.42
C LEU A 372 -21.56 -7.29 -14.66
N ALA A 373 -21.63 -8.62 -14.51
CA ALA A 373 -21.98 -9.50 -15.63
C ALA A 373 -23.41 -9.25 -16.14
N ALA A 374 -24.35 -8.84 -15.28
CA ALA A 374 -25.72 -8.49 -15.69
C ALA A 374 -25.75 -7.26 -16.61
N ASP A 375 -24.78 -6.34 -16.45
CA ASP A 375 -24.61 -5.14 -17.29
C ASP A 375 -23.62 -5.37 -18.45
N GLY A 376 -23.16 -6.61 -18.65
CA GLY A 376 -22.27 -7.00 -19.72
C GLY A 376 -20.80 -6.64 -19.49
N ILE A 377 -20.41 -6.36 -18.25
CA ILE A 377 -19.03 -6.13 -17.81
C ILE A 377 -18.51 -7.42 -17.17
N ASP A 378 -17.65 -8.15 -17.89
CA ASP A 378 -17.14 -9.44 -17.42
C ASP A 378 -15.72 -9.71 -17.92
N LYS A 379 -15.17 -10.88 -17.57
CA LYS A 379 -13.82 -11.32 -17.98
C LYS A 379 -13.56 -11.34 -19.48
N SER A 380 -14.58 -11.26 -20.34
CA SER A 380 -14.42 -11.23 -21.80
C SER A 380 -14.11 -9.84 -22.35
N ASN A 381 -14.31 -8.78 -21.55
CA ASN A 381 -14.07 -7.39 -21.96
C ASN A 381 -13.45 -6.51 -20.87
N THR A 382 -13.16 -7.06 -19.70
CA THR A 382 -12.63 -6.34 -18.55
C THR A 382 -11.29 -6.94 -18.13
N LEU A 383 -10.31 -6.07 -17.88
CA LEU A 383 -9.08 -6.42 -17.18
C LEU A 383 -9.30 -6.25 -15.68
N PHE A 384 -9.32 -7.36 -14.96
CA PHE A 384 -9.31 -7.37 -13.50
C PHE A 384 -7.88 -7.59 -13.01
N VAL A 385 -7.48 -6.78 -12.04
CA VAL A 385 -6.20 -6.87 -11.33
C VAL A 385 -6.48 -6.89 -9.84
N PHE A 386 -5.93 -7.86 -9.13
CA PHE A 386 -6.09 -8.02 -7.68
C PHE A 386 -4.73 -8.26 -7.04
N THR A 387 -4.41 -7.58 -5.95
CA THR A 387 -3.20 -7.81 -5.16
C THR A 387 -3.39 -7.27 -3.76
N ALA A 388 -2.55 -7.66 -2.81
CA ALA A 388 -2.38 -6.88 -1.58
C ALA A 388 -1.35 -5.75 -1.80
N ASP A 389 -1.35 -4.72 -0.96
CA ASP A 389 -0.28 -3.71 -0.87
C ASP A 389 0.95 -4.21 -0.10
N GLU A 390 0.74 -5.16 0.79
CA GLU A 390 1.75 -5.91 1.53
C GLU A 390 1.15 -7.18 2.16
N GLY A 391 2.00 -7.96 2.83
CA GLY A 391 1.56 -8.90 3.85
C GLY A 391 2.05 -8.45 5.21
N ASP A 392 1.54 -9.09 6.25
CA ASP A 392 1.92 -8.85 7.62
C ASP A 392 2.38 -10.14 8.32
N HIS A 393 3.21 -9.96 9.34
CA HIS A 393 3.53 -10.98 10.30
C HIS A 393 2.52 -11.00 11.45
N PHE A 394 1.79 -12.11 11.60
CA PHE A 394 0.96 -12.32 12.79
C PHE A 394 1.81 -12.58 14.05
N ALA A 395 1.89 -11.57 14.92
CA ALA A 395 2.53 -11.60 16.23
C ALA A 395 1.60 -12.18 17.30
N GLY A 396 1.88 -13.41 17.74
CA GLY A 396 1.03 -14.10 18.70
C GLY A 396 1.49 -15.50 19.06
N GLY A 397 1.00 -15.99 20.19
CA GLY A 397 1.24 -17.35 20.68
C GLY A 397 0.52 -18.42 19.85
N ASN A 398 0.11 -19.49 20.54
CA ASN A 398 -0.54 -20.64 19.91
C ASN A 398 -2.01 -20.74 20.28
N SER A 399 -2.86 -20.88 19.27
CA SER A 399 -4.27 -21.27 19.43
C SER A 399 -4.63 -22.38 18.45
N THR A 400 -5.33 -23.41 18.92
CA THR A 400 -5.75 -24.55 18.09
C THR A 400 -7.22 -24.49 17.69
N ASP A 401 -7.99 -23.59 18.28
CA ASP A 401 -9.44 -23.46 18.08
C ASP A 401 -9.87 -22.04 17.69
N GLY A 402 -8.91 -21.14 17.41
CA GLY A 402 -9.16 -19.75 17.08
C GLY A 402 -9.51 -18.86 18.28
N THR A 403 -9.40 -19.38 19.51
CA THR A 403 -9.61 -18.58 20.73
C THR A 403 -8.31 -17.89 21.15
N TRP A 404 -8.33 -16.56 21.24
CA TRP A 404 -7.16 -15.74 21.58
C TRP A 404 -7.38 -14.90 22.85
N SER A 405 -6.30 -14.58 23.56
CA SER A 405 -6.33 -13.76 24.77
C SER A 405 -6.13 -12.28 24.44
N HIS A 406 -7.20 -11.49 24.61
CA HIS A 406 -7.22 -10.04 24.41
C HIS A 406 -6.90 -9.29 25.70
N THR A 407 -5.70 -9.52 26.23
CA THR A 407 -5.21 -8.94 27.49
C THR A 407 -3.87 -8.26 27.29
N TYR A 408 -3.59 -7.20 28.03
CA TYR A 408 -2.23 -6.66 28.08
C TYR A 408 -1.29 -7.61 28.83
N CYS A 409 -0.05 -7.73 28.38
CA CYS A 409 0.98 -8.50 29.10
C CYS A 409 2.24 -7.66 29.35
N ASN A 410 2.50 -7.31 30.61
CA ASN A 410 3.70 -6.55 30.98
C ASN A 410 4.95 -7.45 31.13
N ILE A 411 5.66 -7.63 30.02
CA ILE A 411 6.88 -8.45 29.95
C ILE A 411 7.97 -7.90 30.88
N SER A 412 8.25 -6.59 30.84
CA SER A 412 9.30 -5.98 31.66
C SER A 412 9.01 -6.03 33.17
N GLY A 413 7.74 -6.14 33.57
CA GLY A 413 7.32 -6.39 34.95
C GLY A 413 7.41 -7.85 35.40
N GLY A 414 7.89 -8.75 34.52
CA GLY A 414 8.00 -10.18 34.79
C GLY A 414 6.69 -10.95 34.68
N ALA A 415 5.67 -10.39 34.00
CA ALA A 415 4.42 -11.12 33.77
C ALA A 415 4.65 -12.33 32.86
N THR A 416 3.95 -13.43 33.14
CA THR A 416 3.88 -14.58 32.23
C THR A 416 2.64 -14.41 31.36
N CYS A 417 2.84 -14.24 30.05
CA CYS A 417 1.74 -14.07 29.12
C CYS A 417 0.99 -15.39 28.90
N PRO A 418 -0.34 -15.36 28.64
CA PRO A 418 -1.10 -16.52 28.21
C PRO A 418 -0.46 -17.21 26.99
N ALA A 419 -0.56 -18.54 26.91
CA ALA A 419 -0.02 -19.29 25.76
C ALA A 419 -0.71 -18.94 24.43
N ASN A 420 -1.98 -18.52 24.49
CA ASN A 420 -2.79 -18.03 23.38
C ASN A 420 -2.90 -16.49 23.37
N GLN A 421 -1.93 -15.80 23.95
CA GLN A 421 -1.83 -14.33 23.84
C GLN A 421 -1.64 -13.93 22.38
N LEU A 422 -2.33 -12.89 21.93
CA LEU A 422 -2.05 -12.21 20.66
C LEU A 422 -1.48 -10.82 20.93
N GLY A 423 -0.78 -10.29 19.94
CA GLY A 423 -0.39 -8.89 19.87
C GLY A 423 1.12 -8.70 19.79
N GLU A 424 1.52 -7.61 19.17
CA GLU A 424 2.93 -7.27 18.94
C GLU A 424 3.70 -7.08 20.26
N VAL A 425 4.99 -7.37 20.23
CA VAL A 425 5.93 -7.07 21.31
C VAL A 425 6.36 -5.61 21.19
N THR A 426 5.56 -4.71 21.78
CA THR A 426 5.89 -3.28 21.81
C THR A 426 7.12 -3.04 22.69
N GLN A 427 8.18 -2.50 22.11
CA GLN A 427 9.49 -2.31 22.75
C GLN A 427 9.97 -0.84 22.64
N ASN A 428 10.25 -0.23 23.78
CA ASN A 428 10.86 1.09 23.85
C ASN A 428 12.33 0.99 23.41
N ILE A 429 12.69 1.58 22.27
CA ILE A 429 14.04 1.51 21.70
C ILE A 429 15.08 2.15 22.61
N LYS A 430 14.71 3.16 23.42
CA LYS A 430 15.63 3.82 24.36
C LYS A 430 16.05 2.89 25.50
N ALA A 431 15.23 1.91 25.84
CA ALA A 431 15.53 0.92 26.88
C ALA A 431 16.49 -0.17 26.39
N LEU A 432 16.70 -0.27 25.07
CA LEU A 432 17.63 -1.24 24.46
C LEU A 432 19.10 -0.78 24.51
N VAL A 433 19.35 0.50 24.75
CA VAL A 433 20.68 1.10 24.67
C VAL A 433 21.07 1.74 26.01
N PRO A 434 22.34 1.65 26.44
CA PRO A 434 22.81 2.35 27.63
C PRO A 434 22.56 3.87 27.53
N LEU A 435 22.00 4.48 28.58
CA LEU A 435 21.66 5.92 28.62
C LEU A 435 22.85 6.84 28.25
N ALA A 436 24.07 6.45 28.60
CA ALA A 436 25.28 7.23 28.30
C ALA A 436 25.68 7.20 26.80
N HIS A 437 25.15 6.27 26.02
CA HIS A 437 25.43 6.09 24.60
C HIS A 437 24.28 6.54 23.70
N LEU A 438 23.13 6.94 24.28
CA LEU A 438 22.05 7.51 23.52
C LEU A 438 22.49 8.86 22.91
N PRO A 439 22.16 9.14 21.64
CA PRO A 439 22.34 10.47 21.07
C PRO A 439 21.62 11.53 21.90
N ALA A 440 22.15 12.75 21.94
CA ALA A 440 21.56 13.85 22.69
C ALA A 440 20.09 14.13 22.30
N ALA A 441 19.75 13.93 21.02
CA ALA A 441 18.40 13.91 20.51
C ALA A 441 18.31 13.02 19.27
N PHE A 442 17.29 12.18 19.22
CA PHE A 442 16.87 11.44 18.04
C PHE A 442 15.37 11.16 18.14
N ASP A 443 14.76 10.84 17.01
CA ASP A 443 13.40 10.30 16.94
C ASP A 443 13.34 9.21 15.87
N ILE A 444 12.26 8.43 15.87
CA ILE A 444 12.09 7.32 14.91
C ILE A 444 10.68 7.34 14.30
N HIS A 445 10.53 6.78 13.10
CA HIS A 445 9.23 6.27 12.65
C HIS A 445 8.91 5.01 13.45
N PHE A 446 7.81 4.99 14.22
CA PHE A 446 7.47 3.85 15.07
C PHE A 446 7.03 2.69 14.18
N ASP A 447 7.71 1.56 14.32
CA ASP A 447 7.61 0.49 13.33
C ASP A 447 8.27 -0.82 13.81
N SER A 448 8.05 -1.93 13.10
CA SER A 448 8.91 -3.12 13.17
C SER A 448 10.26 -2.87 12.48
N ALA A 449 10.28 -2.00 11.47
CA ALA A 449 11.46 -1.57 10.74
C ALA A 449 11.75 -0.06 10.94
N PRO A 450 11.95 0.44 12.18
CA PRO A 450 11.96 1.88 12.41
C PRO A 450 13.11 2.57 11.67
N THR A 451 12.76 3.65 10.98
CA THR A 451 13.74 4.62 10.46
C THR A 451 14.16 5.57 11.56
N VAL A 452 15.46 5.77 11.74
CA VAL A 452 16.03 6.52 12.86
C VAL A 452 16.64 7.83 12.37
N TYR A 453 16.25 8.94 12.99
CA TYR A 453 16.70 10.29 12.64
C TYR A 453 17.45 10.91 13.81
N VAL A 454 18.79 10.91 13.74
CA VAL A 454 19.64 11.53 14.77
C VAL A 454 19.77 13.03 14.49
N ALA A 455 19.44 13.86 15.48
CA ALA A 455 19.44 15.30 15.31
C ALA A 455 20.81 15.84 14.87
N GLY A 456 20.79 16.82 13.97
CA GLY A 456 21.95 17.38 13.30
C GLY A 456 22.36 16.64 12.02
N ASN A 457 21.64 15.58 11.65
CA ASN A 457 21.93 14.71 10.50
C ASN A 457 23.43 14.35 10.40
N PRO A 458 23.98 13.70 11.44
CA PRO A 458 25.41 13.42 11.48
C PRO A 458 25.82 12.52 10.31
N SER A 459 27.04 12.73 9.78
CA SER A 459 27.60 11.82 8.78
C SER A 459 27.64 10.39 9.29
N ARG A 460 27.45 9.39 8.41
CA ARG A 460 27.50 7.96 8.77
C ARG A 460 28.75 7.51 9.53
N THR A 461 29.88 8.21 9.39
CA THR A 461 31.13 7.94 10.12
C THR A 461 31.25 8.69 11.46
N ASN A 462 30.19 9.34 11.95
CA ASN A 462 30.19 10.05 13.23
C ASN A 462 30.31 9.05 14.39
N ALA A 463 31.23 9.29 15.32
CA ALA A 463 31.54 8.33 16.38
C ALA A 463 30.35 8.02 17.32
N ASP A 464 29.51 9.02 17.63
CA ASP A 464 28.35 8.84 18.52
C ASP A 464 27.23 8.08 17.81
N LEU A 465 26.98 8.38 16.52
CA LEU A 465 26.05 7.60 15.68
C LEU A 465 26.50 6.15 15.57
N ARG A 466 27.78 5.92 15.25
CA ARG A 466 28.36 4.58 15.14
C ARG A 466 28.26 3.80 16.45
N GLN A 467 28.44 4.47 17.59
CA GLN A 467 28.26 3.85 18.90
C GLN A 467 26.80 3.42 19.13
N PHE A 468 25.85 4.28 18.78
CA PHE A 468 24.41 3.99 18.90
C PHE A 468 23.98 2.80 18.03
N GLU A 469 24.44 2.74 16.78
CA GLU A 469 24.16 1.63 15.85
C GLU A 469 24.70 0.29 16.39
N ARG A 470 25.95 0.26 16.89
CA ARG A 470 26.54 -0.96 17.48
C ARG A 470 25.80 -1.42 18.73
N ASP A 471 25.37 -0.48 19.58
CA ASP A 471 24.61 -0.83 20.79
C ASP A 471 23.26 -1.45 20.42
N LEU A 472 22.54 -0.86 19.45
CA LEU A 472 21.29 -1.44 18.92
C LEU A 472 21.49 -2.79 18.23
N ALA A 473 22.60 -2.97 17.51
CA ALA A 473 22.95 -4.24 16.88
C ALA A 473 23.16 -5.36 17.91
N SER A 474 23.65 -5.01 19.10
CA SER A 474 23.86 -5.95 20.21
C SER A 474 22.66 -6.08 21.15
N ALA A 475 21.61 -5.30 20.94
CA ALA A 475 20.49 -5.21 21.86
C ALA A 475 19.69 -6.51 21.94
N THR A 476 19.29 -6.85 23.16
CA THR A 476 18.47 -8.03 23.42
C THR A 476 17.22 -7.67 24.22
N SER A 477 16.10 -8.31 23.91
CA SER A 477 14.86 -8.22 24.68
C SER A 477 14.17 -9.57 24.72
N THR A 478 13.19 -9.72 25.61
CA THR A 478 12.35 -10.92 25.71
C THR A 478 11.19 -10.79 24.75
N ASP A 479 11.07 -11.78 23.87
CA ASP A 479 9.89 -12.03 23.05
C ASP A 479 9.23 -13.31 23.57
N PRO A 480 8.05 -13.21 24.22
CA PRO A 480 7.42 -14.34 24.88
C PRO A 480 6.89 -15.42 23.92
N TYR A 481 6.78 -15.13 22.62
CA TYR A 481 6.33 -16.10 21.62
C TYR A 481 7.48 -17.00 21.14
N VAL A 482 8.70 -16.47 21.14
CA VAL A 482 9.90 -17.19 20.68
C VAL A 482 10.74 -17.75 21.84
N ASN A 483 11.03 -16.94 22.87
CA ASN A 483 11.87 -17.37 23.98
C ASN A 483 11.62 -16.60 25.29
N THR A 484 11.54 -17.33 26.39
CA THR A 484 11.43 -16.75 27.75
C THR A 484 12.67 -15.98 28.23
N SER A 485 13.82 -16.14 27.58
CA SER A 485 15.07 -15.41 27.87
C SER A 485 15.35 -14.36 26.79
N PRO A 486 15.97 -13.21 27.12
CA PRO A 486 16.30 -12.20 26.14
C PRO A 486 17.14 -12.73 24.98
N THR A 487 16.75 -12.41 23.75
CA THR A 487 17.51 -12.70 22.53
C THR A 487 17.67 -11.42 21.71
N SER A 488 18.48 -11.46 20.64
CA SER A 488 18.65 -10.32 19.73
C SER A 488 17.29 -9.76 19.29
N VAL A 489 17.12 -8.45 19.38
CA VAL A 489 15.97 -7.74 18.79
C VAL A 489 16.20 -7.53 17.29
N MET A 490 17.44 -7.31 16.88
CA MET A 490 17.77 -7.01 15.49
C MET A 490 17.60 -8.26 14.60
N LEU A 491 16.95 -8.05 13.46
CA LEU A 491 17.01 -8.92 12.28
C LEU A 491 18.08 -8.40 11.30
N ARG A 492 18.00 -7.13 10.88
CA ARG A 492 18.96 -6.47 9.97
C ARG A 492 19.11 -4.97 10.30
N MET A 493 20.09 -4.31 9.69
CA MET A 493 20.26 -2.85 9.76
C MET A 493 20.85 -2.32 8.45
N ALA A 494 20.44 -1.13 8.04
CA ALA A 494 20.96 -0.44 6.86
C ALA A 494 21.20 1.04 7.15
N ASP A 495 22.42 1.52 6.97
CA ASP A 495 22.77 2.95 7.00
C ASP A 495 22.49 3.59 5.62
N PRO A 496 22.82 4.87 5.34
CA PRO A 496 22.48 5.48 4.05
C PRO A 496 23.14 4.82 2.84
N VAL A 497 24.21 4.04 3.02
CA VAL A 497 24.83 3.27 1.94
C VAL A 497 24.06 1.98 1.69
N GLY A 498 23.70 1.25 2.75
CA GLY A 498 22.81 0.08 2.65
C GLY A 498 21.44 0.45 2.08
N GLN A 499 20.83 1.52 2.58
CA GLN A 499 19.53 2.04 2.13
C GLN A 499 19.51 2.38 0.64
N GLN A 500 20.61 2.90 0.09
CA GLN A 500 20.72 3.16 -1.35
C GLN A 500 20.62 1.89 -2.19
N ALA A 501 21.18 0.77 -1.72
CA ALA A 501 21.07 -0.52 -2.41
C ALA A 501 19.62 -1.05 -2.46
N LEU A 502 18.79 -0.61 -1.50
CA LEU A 502 17.45 -1.12 -1.24
C LEU A 502 16.31 -0.20 -1.73
N HIS A 503 16.62 0.86 -2.48
CA HIS A 503 15.64 1.88 -2.89
C HIS A 503 15.03 2.68 -1.72
N MET A 504 15.78 2.87 -0.63
CA MET A 504 15.32 3.56 0.58
C MET A 504 15.92 4.98 0.76
N THR A 505 16.78 5.44 -0.15
CA THR A 505 17.28 6.82 -0.15
C THR A 505 16.34 7.73 -0.92
N ASN A 506 15.91 8.82 -0.30
CA ASN A 506 14.93 9.72 -0.89
C ASN A 506 15.58 10.71 -1.87
N ALA A 507 14.83 11.14 -2.89
CA ALA A 507 15.25 12.20 -3.81
C ALA A 507 15.49 13.55 -3.10
N ASP A 508 14.82 13.81 -1.98
CA ASP A 508 15.22 14.83 -1.01
C ASP A 508 16.14 14.23 0.06
N PRO A 509 17.44 14.59 0.08
CA PRO A 509 18.38 14.10 1.10
C PRO A 509 17.95 14.40 2.54
N GLN A 510 17.10 15.41 2.79
CA GLN A 510 16.61 15.71 4.14
C GLN A 510 15.62 14.66 4.67
N ARG A 511 15.01 13.85 3.80
CA ARG A 511 14.06 12.78 4.16
C ARG A 511 14.71 11.42 4.34
N THR A 512 16.00 11.28 4.00
CA THR A 512 16.75 10.03 4.19
C THR A 512 17.14 9.90 5.67
N PRO A 513 16.77 8.82 6.37
CA PRO A 513 17.08 8.66 7.78
C PRO A 513 18.58 8.38 8.00
N SER A 514 19.03 8.55 9.24
CA SER A 514 20.41 8.22 9.64
C SER A 514 20.70 6.73 9.43
N PHE A 515 19.75 5.86 9.73
CA PHE A 515 19.75 4.43 9.39
C PHE A 515 18.34 3.85 9.57
N THR A 516 18.09 2.66 9.03
CA THR A 516 16.91 1.85 9.28
C THR A 516 17.30 0.61 10.06
N TYR A 517 16.55 0.33 11.13
CA TYR A 517 16.71 -0.87 11.94
C TYR A 517 15.56 -1.81 11.62
N PHE A 518 15.85 -3.05 11.19
CA PHE A 518 14.83 -4.07 10.99
C PHE A 518 14.84 -4.97 12.23
N ALA A 519 13.81 -4.85 13.07
CA ALA A 519 13.64 -5.75 14.20
C ALA A 519 13.21 -7.14 13.72
N LYS A 520 13.22 -8.13 14.62
CA LYS A 520 12.53 -9.40 14.40
C LYS A 520 11.01 -9.15 14.34
N PRO A 521 10.27 -9.98 13.59
CA PRO A 521 8.94 -9.62 13.10
C PRO A 521 7.85 -9.52 14.18
N ASP A 522 8.04 -10.11 15.37
CA ASP A 522 7.12 -9.93 16.49
C ASP A 522 7.22 -8.54 17.17
N TYR A 523 8.27 -7.75 16.90
CA TYR A 523 8.53 -6.48 17.60
C TYR A 523 7.95 -5.27 16.89
N PHE A 524 7.39 -4.34 17.69
CA PHE A 524 7.08 -2.97 17.27
C PHE A 524 7.84 -1.97 18.14
N LEU A 525 8.68 -1.12 17.54
CA LEU A 525 9.62 -0.26 18.24
C LEU A 525 9.10 1.18 18.37
N THR A 526 9.22 1.76 19.58
CA THR A 526 8.77 3.12 19.90
C THR A 526 9.86 3.93 20.62
N THR A 527 9.73 5.26 20.73
CA THR A 527 10.69 6.13 21.47
C THR A 527 10.24 6.53 22.88
N GLY A 528 9.07 6.07 23.32
CA GLY A 528 8.49 6.39 24.63
C GLY A 528 8.24 5.14 25.46
N PRO A 529 8.01 5.28 26.78
CA PRO A 529 7.54 4.14 27.55
C PRO A 529 6.18 3.68 27.00
N ASN A 530 6.06 2.36 26.81
CA ASN A 530 4.88 1.72 26.24
C ASN A 530 3.73 1.72 27.25
N ARG A 531 2.53 1.91 26.71
CA ARG A 531 1.29 2.01 27.49
C ARG A 531 0.59 0.68 27.52
N CYS A 532 0.91 -0.14 28.51
CA CYS A 532 0.37 -1.50 28.61
C CYS A 532 -0.71 -1.49 29.69
N ILE A 533 -1.93 -1.11 29.29
CA ILE A 533 -2.94 -0.59 30.20
C ILE A 533 -4.09 -1.59 30.40
N GLU A 534 -4.08 -2.34 31.51
CA GLU A 534 -5.37 -2.65 32.14
C GLU A 534 -5.90 -1.38 32.84
N ARG A 535 -7.17 -1.03 32.63
CA ARG A 535 -7.79 0.08 33.37
C ARG A 535 -8.01 -0.32 34.84
N PRO A 536 -7.72 0.57 35.83
CA PRO A 536 -7.23 1.94 35.69
C PRO A 536 -5.69 2.03 35.54
N ALA A 537 -5.27 2.94 34.65
CA ALA A 537 -3.96 3.03 34.02
C ALA A 537 -2.86 3.71 34.86
N THR A 538 -1.70 3.07 35.07
CA THR A 538 -0.49 3.76 35.56
C THR A 538 0.86 3.20 35.11
N LEU A 539 0.95 2.10 34.35
CA LEU A 539 2.26 1.48 34.09
C LEU A 539 2.80 1.79 32.69
N ASN A 540 3.68 2.78 32.66
CA ASN A 540 4.65 3.00 31.60
C ASN A 540 5.74 1.93 31.72
N VAL A 541 5.95 1.12 30.68
CA VAL A 541 6.90 0.00 30.70
C VAL A 541 7.75 -0.05 29.46
N ASP A 542 8.90 -0.70 29.54
CA ASP A 542 9.83 -0.78 28.42
C ASP A 542 9.38 -1.81 27.38
N THR A 543 8.76 -2.91 27.81
CA THR A 543 8.34 -4.01 26.93
C THR A 543 7.01 -4.59 27.39
N CYS A 544 6.07 -4.77 26.47
CA CYS A 544 4.81 -5.46 26.72
C CYS A 544 4.14 -5.95 25.43
N ILE A 545 3.00 -6.61 25.60
CA ILE A 545 2.07 -6.92 24.52
C ILE A 545 0.84 -6.04 24.64
N ASP A 546 0.48 -5.40 23.53
CA ASP A 546 -0.78 -4.73 23.29
C ASP A 546 -1.63 -5.56 22.32
N TYR A 547 -2.80 -6.03 22.75
CA TYR A 547 -3.67 -6.87 21.92
C TYR A 547 -4.42 -6.09 20.83
N HIS A 548 -4.30 -4.75 20.81
CA HIS A 548 -4.94 -3.93 19.79
C HIS A 548 -4.30 -4.08 18.42
N PHE A 549 -3.04 -4.51 18.37
CA PHE A 549 -2.25 -4.68 17.15
C PHE A 549 -1.59 -6.05 17.22
N ALA A 550 -1.71 -6.87 16.18
CA ALA A 550 -1.13 -8.22 16.15
C ALA A 550 -0.56 -8.60 14.78
N TYR A 551 -0.49 -7.65 13.86
CA TYR A 551 -0.03 -7.85 12.49
C TYR A 551 1.01 -6.77 12.26
N SER A 552 2.27 -7.21 12.30
CA SER A 552 3.43 -6.34 12.12
C SER A 552 3.88 -6.39 10.68
N HIS A 553 4.19 -5.23 10.12
CA HIS A 553 4.64 -5.09 8.73
C HIS A 553 5.87 -4.18 8.64
N GLY A 554 6.47 -4.09 7.47
CA GLY A 554 7.61 -3.21 7.17
C GLY A 554 8.98 -3.87 7.11
N ASP A 555 9.16 -5.04 7.74
CA ASP A 555 10.45 -5.70 7.75
C ASP A 555 10.76 -6.53 6.47
N VAL A 556 11.90 -7.23 6.50
CA VAL A 556 12.49 -7.94 5.36
C VAL A 556 12.17 -9.45 5.34
N THR A 557 11.23 -9.90 6.15
CA THR A 557 10.78 -11.30 6.20
C THR A 557 9.86 -11.63 5.02
N GLU A 558 9.79 -12.92 4.68
CA GLU A 558 9.04 -13.38 3.50
C GLU A 558 7.53 -13.22 3.68
N ASP A 559 6.99 -13.44 4.88
CA ASP A 559 5.58 -13.28 5.19
C ASP A 559 5.07 -11.85 5.06
N ILE A 560 5.95 -10.86 5.29
CA ILE A 560 5.66 -9.45 5.02
C ILE A 560 5.90 -9.09 3.54
N GLY A 561 7.04 -9.53 3.00
CA GLY A 561 7.52 -9.12 1.68
C GLY A 561 6.83 -9.80 0.50
N ARG A 562 6.32 -11.02 0.68
CA ARG A 562 5.73 -11.86 -0.38
C ARG A 562 4.21 -11.78 -0.35
N THR A 563 3.65 -11.23 -1.41
CA THR A 563 2.22 -11.04 -1.62
C THR A 563 1.70 -12.03 -2.68
N TRP A 564 0.69 -11.62 -3.46
CA TRP A 564 0.08 -12.38 -4.53
C TRP A 564 -0.52 -11.43 -5.56
N LEU A 565 -0.56 -11.86 -6.83
CA LEU A 565 -1.02 -11.03 -7.94
C LEU A 565 -1.96 -11.81 -8.86
N GLY A 566 -3.20 -11.32 -8.96
CA GLY A 566 -4.24 -11.87 -9.83
C GLY A 566 -4.46 -11.01 -11.07
N PHE A 567 -4.33 -11.60 -12.26
CA PHE A 567 -4.76 -11.01 -13.53
C PHE A 567 -5.85 -11.88 -14.18
N VAL A 568 -6.98 -11.26 -14.55
CA VAL A 568 -8.05 -11.91 -15.31
C VAL A 568 -8.53 -10.97 -16.41
N GLY A 569 -8.62 -11.44 -17.65
CA GLY A 569 -9.21 -10.65 -18.73
C GLY A 569 -8.64 -10.93 -20.11
N PRO A 570 -9.09 -10.19 -21.14
CA PRO A 570 -8.59 -10.32 -22.50
C PRO A 570 -7.08 -10.08 -22.58
N GLY A 571 -6.37 -10.96 -23.29
CA GLY A 571 -4.92 -10.88 -23.44
C GLY A 571 -4.12 -11.51 -22.29
N VAL A 572 -4.75 -11.92 -21.19
CA VAL A 572 -4.10 -12.66 -20.10
C VAL A 572 -4.14 -14.17 -20.38
N LYS A 573 -3.11 -14.92 -19.96
CA LYS A 573 -3.12 -16.39 -19.96
C LYS A 573 -3.95 -16.91 -18.79
N ASN A 574 -4.63 -18.02 -19.00
CA ASN A 574 -5.24 -18.77 -17.91
C ASN A 574 -4.25 -19.85 -17.44
N LEU A 575 -3.41 -19.49 -16.48
CA LEU A 575 -2.42 -20.39 -15.88
C LEU A 575 -2.92 -21.01 -14.57
N GLY A 576 -4.07 -20.56 -14.06
CA GLY A 576 -4.49 -20.85 -12.70
C GLY A 576 -3.53 -20.25 -11.68
N ARG A 577 -3.31 -20.96 -10.57
CA ARG A 577 -2.29 -20.59 -9.59
C ARG A 577 -0.90 -21.01 -10.06
N THR A 578 0.08 -20.12 -9.99
CA THR A 578 1.47 -20.37 -10.40
C THR A 578 2.48 -19.66 -9.49
N SER A 579 3.71 -20.15 -9.50
CA SER A 579 4.88 -19.56 -8.83
C SER A 579 6.05 -19.34 -9.79
N GLU A 580 5.85 -19.59 -11.09
CA GLU A 580 6.95 -19.72 -12.06
C GLU A 580 7.68 -18.40 -12.35
N THR A 581 6.96 -17.27 -12.29
CA THR A 581 7.51 -15.93 -12.53
C THR A 581 7.63 -15.21 -11.20
N TRP A 582 8.84 -14.76 -10.87
CA TRP A 582 9.07 -13.82 -9.79
C TRP A 582 8.72 -12.41 -10.29
N SER A 583 7.93 -11.67 -9.53
CA SER A 583 7.57 -10.29 -9.85
C SER A 583 7.40 -9.46 -8.57
N ASP A 584 7.38 -8.14 -8.74
CA ASP A 584 7.04 -7.20 -7.68
C ASP A 584 6.05 -6.13 -8.13
N HIS A 585 5.51 -5.39 -7.16
CA HIS A 585 4.49 -4.36 -7.40
C HIS A 585 4.83 -3.38 -8.53
N ALA A 586 6.11 -3.13 -8.79
CA ALA A 586 6.51 -2.24 -9.87
C ALA A 586 6.09 -2.78 -11.25
N ASP A 587 6.02 -4.11 -11.42
CA ASP A 587 5.68 -4.79 -12.68
C ASP A 587 4.19 -4.72 -13.04
N ILE A 588 3.31 -4.42 -12.07
CA ILE A 588 1.86 -4.38 -12.25
C ILE A 588 1.48 -3.32 -13.29
N ARG A 589 1.90 -2.07 -13.09
CA ARG A 589 1.57 -0.95 -13.98
C ARG A 589 2.00 -1.17 -15.44
N PRO A 590 3.28 -1.46 -15.77
CA PRO A 590 3.67 -1.66 -17.16
C PRO A 590 2.95 -2.86 -17.78
N THR A 591 2.67 -3.92 -17.02
CA THR A 591 1.89 -5.06 -17.51
C THR A 591 0.47 -4.65 -17.89
N MET A 592 -0.21 -3.86 -17.05
CA MET A 592 -1.52 -3.28 -17.36
C MET A 592 -1.46 -2.40 -18.61
N LEU A 593 -0.53 -1.45 -18.67
CA LEU A 593 -0.46 -0.50 -19.79
C LEU A 593 -0.14 -1.21 -21.12
N ALA A 594 0.69 -2.25 -21.10
CA ALA A 594 0.98 -3.07 -22.29
C ALA A 594 -0.29 -3.77 -22.82
N LEU A 595 -1.10 -4.37 -21.93
CA LEU A 595 -2.40 -4.95 -22.29
C LEU A 595 -3.36 -3.93 -22.88
N LEU A 596 -3.31 -2.69 -22.38
CA LEU A 596 -4.21 -1.62 -22.78
C LEU A 596 -3.74 -0.88 -24.03
N GLY A 597 -2.50 -1.08 -24.49
CA GLY A 597 -1.92 -0.32 -25.58
C GLY A 597 -1.58 1.12 -25.19
N LEU A 598 -1.38 1.37 -23.91
CA LEU A 598 -1.03 2.65 -23.32
C LEU A 598 0.43 2.62 -22.87
N LYS A 599 0.94 3.78 -22.45
CA LYS A 599 2.26 3.91 -21.83
C LYS A 599 2.32 5.15 -20.96
N ASP A 600 3.26 5.14 -20.03
CA ASP A 600 3.63 6.32 -19.26
C ASP A 600 4.44 7.34 -20.07
N SER A 601 4.49 8.55 -19.51
CA SER A 601 5.35 9.64 -19.96
C SER A 601 6.80 9.52 -19.44
N TYR A 602 7.05 8.54 -18.57
CA TYR A 602 8.33 8.20 -17.96
C TYR A 602 8.66 6.70 -18.17
N GLU A 603 9.90 6.33 -17.87
CA GLU A 603 10.34 4.93 -17.86
C GLU A 603 10.02 4.31 -16.49
N PRO A 604 9.23 3.22 -16.42
CA PRO A 604 8.94 2.52 -15.16
C PRO A 604 10.12 1.63 -14.73
N ASP A 605 10.27 1.41 -13.42
CA ASP A 605 11.17 0.40 -12.85
C ASP A 605 10.61 -1.02 -12.97
N GLY A 606 9.29 -1.14 -13.09
CA GLY A 606 8.68 -2.41 -13.46
C GLY A 606 8.94 -2.80 -14.91
N ALA A 607 8.76 -4.08 -15.19
CA ALA A 607 8.80 -4.65 -16.52
C ALA A 607 7.52 -5.44 -16.81
N VAL A 608 7.19 -5.59 -18.10
CA VAL A 608 5.99 -6.32 -18.52
C VAL A 608 6.17 -7.82 -18.23
N LEU A 609 5.24 -8.40 -17.46
CA LEU A 609 5.17 -9.83 -17.15
C LEU A 609 4.71 -10.63 -18.38
N ALA A 610 5.58 -10.76 -19.38
CA ALA A 610 5.29 -11.40 -20.66
C ALA A 610 4.76 -12.83 -20.51
N ASP A 611 5.17 -13.53 -19.45
CA ASP A 611 4.74 -14.90 -19.18
C ASP A 611 3.27 -14.99 -18.78
N PHE A 612 2.67 -13.91 -18.28
CA PHE A 612 1.24 -13.86 -17.95
C PHE A 612 0.39 -13.47 -19.16
N LEU A 613 1.00 -13.02 -20.27
CA LEU A 613 0.29 -12.44 -21.39
C LEU A 613 0.27 -13.34 -22.62
N GLN A 614 -0.87 -13.39 -23.31
CA GLN A 614 -1.01 -14.07 -24.58
C GLN A 614 -0.01 -13.49 -25.60
N THR A 615 0.53 -14.34 -26.48
CA THR A 615 1.50 -13.92 -27.51
C THR A 615 0.96 -12.81 -28.41
N SER A 616 -0.36 -12.77 -28.64
CA SER A 616 -1.04 -11.71 -29.40
C SER A 616 -1.14 -10.37 -28.67
N ALA A 617 -1.04 -10.37 -27.35
CA ALA A 617 -1.23 -9.19 -26.50
C ALA A 617 0.08 -8.42 -26.22
N ILE A 618 1.24 -9.02 -26.47
CA ILE A 618 2.55 -8.38 -26.32
C ILE A 618 3.03 -7.73 -27.62
N SER A 619 4.08 -6.90 -27.55
CA SER A 619 4.64 -6.22 -28.71
C SER A 619 5.31 -7.19 -29.71
N ARG A 620 5.60 -6.70 -30.92
CA ARG A 620 6.36 -7.49 -31.92
C ARG A 620 7.76 -7.82 -31.44
N ASP A 621 8.42 -6.89 -30.79
CA ASP A 621 9.82 -7.06 -30.36
C ASP A 621 9.91 -8.01 -29.16
N MET A 622 8.94 -7.93 -28.23
CA MET A 622 8.79 -8.92 -27.17
C MET A 622 8.60 -10.33 -27.71
N ARG A 623 7.81 -10.50 -28.79
CA ARG A 623 7.68 -11.82 -29.45
C ARG A 623 8.98 -12.28 -30.10
N ALA A 624 9.67 -11.37 -30.80
CA ALA A 624 10.87 -11.70 -31.56
C ALA A 624 12.04 -12.14 -30.66
N HIS A 625 12.13 -11.56 -29.46
CA HIS A 625 13.22 -11.76 -28.51
C HIS A 625 12.76 -12.40 -27.18
N HIS A 626 11.63 -13.11 -27.20
CA HIS A 626 10.91 -13.55 -25.99
C HIS A 626 11.81 -14.27 -24.98
N GLU A 627 12.55 -15.31 -25.40
CA GLU A 627 13.41 -16.10 -24.50
C GLU A 627 14.50 -15.23 -23.83
N SER A 628 15.15 -14.36 -24.60
CA SER A 628 16.21 -13.49 -24.09
C SER A 628 15.67 -12.39 -23.17
N LEU A 629 14.49 -11.84 -23.47
CA LEU A 629 13.85 -10.81 -22.64
C LEU A 629 13.29 -11.38 -21.33
N VAL A 630 12.73 -12.60 -21.33
CA VAL A 630 12.30 -13.28 -20.08
C VAL A 630 13.51 -13.57 -19.19
N ARG A 631 14.63 -14.03 -19.77
CA ARG A 631 15.88 -14.21 -19.00
C ARG A 631 16.45 -12.90 -18.49
N LEU A 632 16.39 -11.84 -19.29
CA LEU A 632 16.81 -10.51 -18.86
C LEU A 632 15.95 -10.01 -17.71
N HIS A 633 14.63 -10.15 -17.80
CA HIS A 633 13.68 -9.81 -16.75
C HIS A 633 14.03 -10.48 -15.42
N ASN A 634 14.28 -11.79 -15.44
CA ASN A 634 14.60 -12.53 -14.21
C ASN A 634 15.87 -11.98 -13.55
N VAL A 635 16.96 -11.81 -14.32
CA VAL A 635 18.21 -11.25 -13.77
C VAL A 635 18.05 -9.79 -13.36
N TYR A 636 17.24 -9.01 -14.09
CA TYR A 636 16.92 -7.64 -13.76
C TYR A 636 16.25 -7.56 -12.39
N LYS A 637 15.22 -8.37 -12.14
CA LYS A 637 14.54 -8.44 -10.84
C LYS A 637 15.48 -8.92 -9.74
N GLU A 638 16.36 -9.89 -10.02
CA GLU A 638 17.35 -10.35 -9.04
C GLU A 638 18.31 -9.24 -8.56
N ILE A 639 18.63 -8.26 -9.42
CA ILE A 639 19.55 -7.15 -9.08
C ILE A 639 18.86 -5.86 -8.65
N ALA A 640 17.62 -5.64 -9.09
CA ALA A 640 16.90 -4.37 -8.90
C ALA A 640 15.91 -4.43 -7.75
N ALA A 641 15.19 -5.53 -7.58
CA ALA A 641 14.07 -5.55 -6.66
C ALA A 641 14.50 -5.51 -5.17
N PRO A 642 13.75 -4.84 -4.29
CA PRO A 642 14.05 -4.77 -2.84
C PRO A 642 14.07 -6.14 -2.14
N PHE A 643 13.34 -7.12 -2.65
CA PHE A 643 13.34 -8.52 -2.17
C PHE A 643 14.14 -9.47 -3.08
N GLY A 644 14.91 -8.92 -4.03
CA GLY A 644 15.80 -9.70 -4.89
C GLY A 644 17.10 -10.13 -4.19
N PRO A 645 17.83 -11.13 -4.71
CA PRO A 645 19.06 -11.62 -4.09
C PRO A 645 20.15 -10.56 -3.89
N PHE A 646 20.28 -9.59 -4.80
CA PHE A 646 21.25 -8.49 -4.60
C PHE A 646 20.92 -7.68 -3.35
N ALA A 647 19.65 -7.30 -3.17
CA ALA A 647 19.19 -6.56 -2.00
C ALA A 647 19.38 -7.36 -0.71
N ALA A 648 19.01 -8.65 -0.73
CA ALA A 648 19.19 -9.55 0.42
C ALA A 648 20.66 -9.69 0.84
N ASP A 649 21.57 -9.95 -0.11
CA ASP A 649 23.00 -10.10 0.18
C ASP A 649 23.63 -8.78 0.65
N THR A 650 23.29 -7.66 0.00
CA THR A 650 23.84 -6.35 0.38
C THR A 650 23.33 -5.87 1.73
N LEU A 651 22.09 -6.20 2.11
CA LEU A 651 21.57 -5.93 3.44
C LEU A 651 22.29 -6.76 4.52
N VAL A 652 22.62 -8.02 4.25
CA VAL A 652 23.47 -8.83 5.14
C VAL A 652 24.84 -8.17 5.31
N ALA A 653 25.47 -7.77 4.21
CA ALA A 653 26.77 -7.11 4.25
C ALA A 653 26.75 -5.80 5.04
N SER A 654 25.75 -4.95 4.81
CA SER A 654 25.59 -3.68 5.54
C SER A 654 25.31 -3.94 7.01
N THR A 655 24.47 -4.92 7.35
CA THR A 655 24.20 -5.30 8.74
C THR A 655 25.49 -5.69 9.48
N HIS A 656 26.33 -6.54 8.89
CA HIS A 656 27.61 -6.94 9.49
C HIS A 656 28.58 -5.75 9.61
N ALA A 657 28.69 -4.93 8.56
CA ALA A 657 29.52 -3.74 8.56
C ALA A 657 29.11 -2.77 9.67
N ILE A 658 27.81 -2.47 9.80
CA ILE A 658 27.26 -1.57 10.80
C ILE A 658 27.46 -2.12 12.22
N SER A 659 27.31 -3.43 12.41
CA SER A 659 27.53 -4.09 13.70
C SER A 659 29.00 -4.14 14.12
N SER A 660 29.93 -3.95 13.18
CA SER A 660 31.37 -4.06 13.41
C SER A 660 32.00 -2.80 14.01
N GLY A 661 33.27 -2.93 14.41
CA GLY A 661 34.10 -1.82 14.87
C GLY A 661 34.06 -1.59 16.38
N SER A 662 34.62 -0.46 16.80
CA SER A 662 34.74 -0.04 18.20
C SER A 662 34.84 1.49 18.29
N SER A 663 34.85 2.03 19.50
CA SER A 663 35.03 3.48 19.73
C SER A 663 36.36 4.05 19.21
N THR A 664 37.33 3.20 18.84
CA THR A 664 38.65 3.62 18.34
C THR A 664 38.98 3.09 16.95
N ASP A 665 38.17 2.22 16.37
CA ASP A 665 38.44 1.59 15.07
C ASP A 665 37.15 1.19 14.35
N ASP A 666 36.84 1.91 13.26
CA ASP A 666 35.74 1.62 12.33
C ASP A 666 36.28 1.30 10.91
N SER A 667 37.55 0.88 10.79
CA SER A 667 38.17 0.57 9.49
C SER A 667 37.45 -0.52 8.71
N HIS A 668 36.92 -1.52 9.41
CA HIS A 668 36.11 -2.60 8.84
C HIS A 668 34.81 -2.06 8.21
N TYR A 669 34.00 -1.34 9.00
CA TYR A 669 32.80 -0.66 8.55
C TYR A 669 33.06 0.23 7.31
N ILE A 670 34.09 1.08 7.37
CA ILE A 670 34.45 1.97 6.24
C ILE A 670 34.78 1.18 4.98
N THR A 671 35.55 0.10 5.10
CA THR A 671 35.98 -0.71 3.95
C THR A 671 34.81 -1.42 3.29
N PHE A 672 33.92 -2.03 4.07
CA PHE A 672 32.78 -2.77 3.56
C PHE A 672 31.71 -1.85 2.98
N GLU A 673 31.36 -0.76 3.65
CA GLU A 673 30.39 0.20 3.09
C GLU A 673 30.91 0.89 1.82
N ASN A 674 32.21 1.17 1.72
CA ASN A 674 32.77 1.69 0.46
C ASN A 674 32.71 0.65 -0.68
N SER A 675 32.88 -0.63 -0.36
CA SER A 675 32.75 -1.72 -1.33
C SER A 675 31.29 -1.89 -1.77
N LEU A 676 30.35 -1.80 -0.82
CA LEU A 676 28.91 -1.80 -1.10
C LEU A 676 28.51 -0.62 -1.99
N ALA A 677 28.91 0.61 -1.64
CA ALA A 677 28.62 1.79 -2.46
C ALA A 677 29.12 1.65 -3.91
N SER A 678 30.32 1.10 -4.09
CA SER A 678 30.89 0.84 -5.41
C SER A 678 30.12 -0.25 -6.17
N LEU A 679 29.60 -1.25 -5.46
CA LEU A 679 28.82 -2.34 -6.05
C LEU A 679 27.43 -1.85 -6.45
N THR A 680 26.76 -1.08 -5.59
CA THR A 680 25.47 -0.43 -5.88
C THR A 680 25.58 0.49 -7.10
N SER A 681 26.65 1.28 -7.21
CA SER A 681 26.86 2.13 -8.40
C SER A 681 26.99 1.33 -9.71
N GLN A 682 27.61 0.15 -9.66
CA GLN A 682 27.68 -0.75 -10.82
C GLN A 682 26.32 -1.38 -11.13
N ARG A 683 25.57 -1.78 -10.09
CA ARG A 683 24.19 -2.25 -10.20
C ARG A 683 23.32 -1.20 -10.87
N ASP A 684 23.29 0.03 -10.37
CA ASP A 684 22.42 1.09 -10.89
C ASP A 684 22.69 1.39 -12.38
N SER A 685 23.97 1.37 -12.78
CA SER A 685 24.34 1.56 -14.19
C SER A 685 23.90 0.41 -15.10
N LEU A 686 23.86 -0.83 -14.60
CA LEU A 686 23.40 -1.98 -15.37
C LEU A 686 21.88 -2.08 -15.37
N GLU A 687 21.26 -1.88 -14.20
CA GLU A 687 19.81 -1.81 -13.97
C GLU A 687 19.17 -0.86 -14.96
N ALA A 688 19.69 0.36 -15.10
CA ALA A 688 19.19 1.33 -16.08
C ALA A 688 19.24 0.82 -17.53
N GLN A 689 20.30 0.10 -17.93
CA GLN A 689 20.40 -0.47 -19.28
C GLN A 689 19.37 -1.59 -19.49
N MET A 690 19.19 -2.46 -18.50
CA MET A 690 18.22 -3.55 -18.54
C MET A 690 16.79 -3.01 -18.58
N ARG A 691 16.46 -2.06 -17.71
CA ARG A 691 15.17 -1.37 -17.65
C ARG A 691 14.81 -0.72 -18.97
N THR A 692 15.74 0.00 -19.60
CA THR A 692 15.54 0.59 -20.93
C THR A 692 15.33 -0.46 -22.01
N ALA A 693 16.08 -1.57 -21.98
CA ALA A 693 15.89 -2.64 -22.96
C ALA A 693 14.50 -3.31 -22.84
N LEU A 694 14.06 -3.59 -21.61
CA LEU A 694 12.74 -4.15 -21.31
C LEU A 694 11.61 -3.19 -21.71
N THR A 695 11.72 -1.92 -21.31
CA THR A 695 10.75 -0.86 -21.61
C THR A 695 10.62 -0.61 -23.11
N ASN A 696 11.74 -0.47 -23.83
CA ASN A 696 11.72 -0.25 -25.29
C ASN A 696 11.15 -1.44 -26.04
N ALA A 697 11.43 -2.67 -25.58
CA ALA A 697 10.84 -3.87 -26.17
C ALA A 697 9.31 -3.87 -26.00
N ALA A 698 8.79 -3.44 -24.84
CA ALA A 698 7.36 -3.41 -24.56
C ALA A 698 6.62 -2.26 -25.28
N PHE A 699 7.13 -1.03 -25.17
CA PHE A 699 6.42 0.20 -25.53
C PHE A 699 6.98 0.92 -26.77
N GLY A 700 7.97 0.33 -27.42
CA GLY A 700 8.66 0.87 -28.58
C GLY A 700 9.81 1.80 -28.21
N GLY A 701 10.87 1.79 -29.03
CA GLY A 701 12.11 2.52 -28.79
C GLY A 701 13.26 1.90 -29.57
N LEU A 702 14.50 2.22 -29.22
CA LEU A 702 15.66 1.53 -29.77
C LEU A 702 15.77 0.15 -29.11
N THR A 703 15.64 -0.92 -29.89
CA THR A 703 15.72 -2.29 -29.39
C THR A 703 17.17 -2.71 -29.16
N ALA A 704 17.41 -3.36 -28.03
CA ALA A 704 18.69 -4.00 -27.73
C ALA A 704 18.90 -5.22 -28.63
N SER A 705 20.13 -5.45 -29.10
CA SER A 705 20.45 -6.66 -29.86
C SER A 705 20.52 -7.88 -28.95
N GLU A 706 20.38 -9.09 -29.51
CA GLU A 706 20.60 -10.34 -28.78
C GLU A 706 21.96 -10.41 -28.06
N GLN A 707 22.98 -9.76 -28.62
CA GLN A 707 24.29 -9.70 -27.99
C GLN A 707 24.32 -8.76 -26.79
N ASP A 708 23.61 -7.63 -26.86
CA ASP A 708 23.46 -6.70 -25.75
C ASP A 708 22.69 -7.35 -24.61
N LEU A 709 21.57 -8.03 -24.91
CA LEU A 709 20.77 -8.77 -23.94
C LEU A 709 21.61 -9.81 -23.18
N LYS A 710 22.38 -10.64 -23.91
CA LYS A 710 23.29 -11.64 -23.31
C LYS A 710 24.39 -11.01 -22.47
N SER A 711 24.93 -9.88 -22.93
CA SER A 711 25.96 -9.14 -22.20
C SER A 711 25.42 -8.62 -20.86
N MET A 712 24.23 -8.03 -20.85
CA MET A 712 23.58 -7.54 -19.64
C MET A 712 23.30 -8.69 -18.67
N ILE A 713 22.72 -9.80 -19.13
CA ILE A 713 22.46 -11.00 -18.31
C ILE A 713 23.76 -11.49 -17.63
N ALA A 714 24.85 -11.62 -18.39
CA ALA A 714 26.12 -12.08 -17.84
C ALA A 714 26.70 -11.11 -16.79
N GLN A 715 26.59 -9.79 -17.02
CA GLN A 715 27.00 -8.77 -16.06
C GLN A 715 26.15 -8.81 -14.78
N GLY A 716 24.84 -9.04 -14.90
CA GLY A 716 23.94 -9.16 -13.75
C GLY A 716 24.31 -10.37 -12.89
N GLN A 717 24.55 -11.52 -13.50
CA GLN A 717 25.03 -12.72 -12.80
C GLN A 717 26.38 -12.49 -12.10
N GLN A 718 27.27 -11.71 -12.70
CA GLN A 718 28.53 -11.32 -12.06
C GLN A 718 28.30 -10.43 -10.84
N LEU A 719 27.41 -9.44 -10.92
CA LEU A 719 27.07 -8.57 -9.78
C LEU A 719 26.46 -9.36 -8.62
N LEU A 720 25.56 -10.31 -8.92
CA LEU A 720 25.00 -11.21 -7.90
C LEU A 720 26.10 -12.01 -7.19
N GLY A 721 27.05 -12.57 -7.95
CA GLY A 721 28.21 -13.25 -7.36
C GLY A 721 29.09 -12.34 -6.49
N GLN A 722 29.22 -11.06 -6.85
CA GLN A 722 29.96 -10.07 -6.06
C GLN A 722 29.21 -9.67 -4.78
N ALA A 723 27.89 -9.49 -4.84
CA ALA A 723 27.06 -9.21 -3.67
C ALA A 723 27.11 -10.36 -2.66
N SER A 724 26.93 -11.60 -3.14
CA SER A 724 27.03 -12.80 -2.32
C SER A 724 28.41 -12.96 -1.67
N ALA A 725 29.49 -12.68 -2.41
CA ALA A 725 30.83 -12.69 -1.86
C ALA A 725 31.06 -11.60 -0.81
N LEU A 726 30.49 -10.40 -1.01
CA LEU A 726 30.56 -9.32 -0.04
C LEU A 726 29.85 -9.71 1.25
N ALA A 727 28.63 -10.27 1.17
CA ALA A 727 27.86 -10.76 2.32
C ALA A 727 28.57 -11.90 3.07
N ALA A 728 29.23 -12.81 2.34
CA ALA A 728 29.94 -13.94 2.94
C ALA A 728 31.26 -13.55 3.64
N THR A 729 31.82 -12.37 3.31
CA THR A 729 33.12 -11.92 3.82
C THR A 729 33.03 -10.73 4.77
N SER A 730 31.86 -10.07 4.83
CA SER A 730 31.51 -8.99 5.76
C SER A 730 31.36 -9.43 7.20
#